data_AF-A0A1V1TJX8-F1
#
_entry.id   AF-A0A1V1TJX8-F1
#
_cell.length_a   1.000
_cell.length_b   1.000
_cell.length_c   1.000
_cell.angle_alpha   90.00
_cell.angle_beta   90.00
_cell.angle_gamma   90.00
#
_symmetry.space_group_name_H-M   'P 1'
#
loop_
_entity.id
_entity.type
_entity.pdbx_description
1 polymer ?
#
loop_
_entity_poly.entity_id
_entity_poly.type
_entity_poly.pdbx_seq_one_letter_code
_entity_poly.pdbx_strand_id
1 'polypeptide(L)'
;MALLDDVREGNIDEVRRSLDTGSDPDTKYEDGSTLLHVASKTENHELVKLLLEYGAYPDTPDDSGSTALHYAQHEEVVQLLLDYGANVQARDNKNNTPLHLAAISGAVGIGQLLCGESSPETRGKVPIAESVQRQEPRFPIIINGNIFDNATQAALGSFHTRYLLIQTKSRINTSHREDLGQRNIQVLEYVSENTYLCFTNVEYNHETINSRQDEFEYIGLYPRELKFSTRLEELDKDVEVDIIFHSNVKVQGELALQDKVAESSKVDKQNIKFSRQKARLTVRGSCISQIALIDEVRRIEEVPSVGIQNDQALGLLNLPSVAAATHNVYQGKGQVIAIADTGLDSGDANNVHVAFRGRVDAVEHFNGFTADFVGHGTHVSGSAVGDAMMGNIRVTGTAPQAHLVMQSIYDEEQGRWTIRPPNDLTELFRGPYEEHDARVHSNSWACNKTTNGWLGYNIGAEEVDNFVWDNPDMVICFAAGNNAEYDANGTICEGQICAQALAKNCITVGASENERPVQDYGEVRYHSIQNTDHSQFPNDIGARHIAAHRSYVAAFSSRGQNASIRGCKPDLVAPGTYILSASSRARVPALPRHQQSGDPHWHYDSGTSMATPLVAGCAAVLREALLDEHVEPSAHLIKALLVNGAERMFIPTTPNEFLSIQRPNIHAGLGRVDIAPSLAIASGALGTGMCQSSIGIRGSSILRYSILAPRDRCTLRATLAWSDPPGEALRNHLILEISCGNRWRRTKNDTNIQRVILEGITTDHHIPRELRTREMSYDATLIYETPPEGASDGYVGLCVRVKGQLDVSPQPFAVVWQFLAG
;
A
#
# COMPACT_ATOMS: atom_id res chain seq x y z
N MET A 1 -13.82 -26.21 15.10
CA MET A 1 -14.78 -26.57 16.18
C MET A 1 -14.49 -25.74 17.42
N ALA A 2 -13.32 -25.85 18.08
CA ALA A 2 -12.99 -25.05 19.28
C ALA A 2 -13.30 -23.53 19.16
N LEU A 3 -12.74 -22.84 18.16
CA LEU A 3 -12.97 -21.40 17.96
C LEU A 3 -14.43 -21.00 17.70
N LEU A 4 -15.21 -21.88 17.05
CA LEU A 4 -16.64 -21.66 16.80
C LEU A 4 -17.43 -21.77 18.11
N ASP A 5 -17.05 -22.71 18.97
CA ASP A 5 -17.66 -22.90 20.27
C ASP A 5 -17.30 -21.72 21.20
N ASP A 6 -16.07 -21.21 21.14
CA ASP A 6 -15.66 -19.99 21.86
C ASP A 6 -16.48 -18.75 21.45
N VAL A 7 -16.80 -18.61 20.16
CA VAL A 7 -17.69 -17.53 19.67
C VAL A 7 -19.13 -17.72 20.14
N ARG A 8 -19.64 -18.96 20.16
CA ARG A 8 -20.99 -19.25 20.68
C ARG A 8 -21.12 -18.99 22.18
N GLU A 9 -20.06 -19.26 22.92
CA GLU A 9 -19.99 -19.04 24.36
C GLU A 9 -19.64 -17.59 24.74
N GLY A 10 -19.24 -16.77 23.76
CA GLY A 10 -18.90 -15.36 23.96
C GLY A 10 -17.52 -15.14 24.59
N ASN A 11 -16.60 -16.11 24.46
CA ASN A 11 -15.27 -16.07 25.06
C ASN A 11 -14.29 -15.20 24.24
N ILE A 12 -14.42 -13.88 24.37
CA ILE A 12 -13.67 -12.87 23.59
C ILE A 12 -12.15 -13.07 23.72
N ASP A 13 -11.64 -13.45 24.90
CA ASP A 13 -10.20 -13.59 25.13
C ASP A 13 -9.59 -14.80 24.39
N GLU A 14 -10.35 -15.89 24.27
CA GLU A 14 -9.93 -17.07 23.50
C GLU A 14 -10.00 -16.80 21.99
N VAL A 15 -11.08 -16.13 21.56
CA VAL A 15 -11.26 -15.72 20.17
C VAL A 15 -10.14 -14.77 19.74
N ARG A 16 -9.83 -13.73 20.53
CA ARG A 16 -8.72 -12.80 20.27
C ARG A 16 -7.41 -13.54 20.14
N ARG A 17 -7.10 -14.45 21.07
CA ARG A 17 -5.85 -15.22 21.04
C ARG A 17 -5.74 -16.08 19.79
N SER A 18 -6.83 -16.71 19.36
CA SER A 18 -6.83 -17.51 18.13
C SER A 18 -6.59 -16.63 16.89
N LEU A 19 -7.21 -15.46 16.83
CA LEU A 19 -7.02 -14.49 15.75
C LEU A 19 -5.59 -13.91 15.74
N ASP A 20 -5.03 -13.61 16.91
CA ASP A 20 -3.62 -13.17 17.06
C ASP A 20 -2.63 -14.23 16.58
N THR A 21 -2.98 -15.52 16.67
CA THR A 21 -2.20 -16.64 16.12
C THR A 21 -2.46 -16.92 14.63
N GLY A 22 -3.15 -16.00 13.93
CA GLY A 22 -3.35 -16.07 12.48
C GLY A 22 -4.58 -16.87 12.02
N SER A 23 -5.56 -17.11 12.90
CA SER A 23 -6.84 -17.69 12.47
C SER A 23 -7.58 -16.73 11.54
N ASP A 24 -8.02 -17.22 10.38
CA ASP A 24 -8.82 -16.42 9.44
C ASP A 24 -10.25 -16.23 9.98
N PRO A 25 -10.69 -14.99 10.27
CA PRO A 25 -12.02 -14.72 10.81
C PRO A 25 -13.17 -15.02 9.83
N ASP A 26 -12.89 -15.17 8.53
CA ASP A 26 -13.86 -15.54 7.49
C ASP A 26 -13.86 -17.04 7.15
N THR A 27 -13.17 -17.86 7.96
CA THR A 27 -13.26 -19.33 7.87
C THR A 27 -14.73 -19.77 7.85
N LYS A 28 -15.13 -20.47 6.79
CA LYS A 28 -16.49 -21.02 6.63
C LYS A 28 -16.65 -22.37 7.31
N TYR A 29 -17.79 -22.56 7.97
CA TYR A 29 -18.20 -23.83 8.58
C TYR A 29 -19.10 -24.65 7.64
N GLU A 30 -19.57 -25.81 8.12
CA GLU A 30 -20.31 -26.80 7.31
C GLU A 30 -21.59 -26.27 6.63
N ASP A 31 -22.16 -25.17 7.13
CA ASP A 31 -23.33 -24.47 6.58
C ASP A 31 -22.98 -23.17 5.85
N GLY A 32 -21.70 -22.96 5.56
CA GLY A 32 -21.18 -21.75 4.93
C GLY A 32 -21.08 -20.55 5.86
N SER A 33 -21.53 -20.65 7.12
CA SER A 33 -21.46 -19.56 8.09
C SER A 33 -20.01 -19.23 8.47
N THR A 34 -19.75 -17.98 8.81
CA THR A 34 -18.48 -17.51 9.39
C THR A 34 -18.64 -17.22 10.88
N LEU A 35 -17.53 -16.94 11.58
CA LEU A 35 -17.57 -16.49 12.97
C LEU A 35 -18.46 -15.25 13.15
N LEU A 36 -18.42 -14.32 12.19
CA LEU A 36 -19.22 -13.11 12.22
C LEU A 36 -20.73 -13.39 12.11
N HIS A 37 -21.14 -14.42 11.34
CA HIS A 37 -22.55 -14.85 11.29
C HIS A 37 -23.04 -15.36 12.65
N VAL A 38 -22.20 -16.09 13.36
CA VAL A 38 -22.54 -16.64 14.67
C VAL A 38 -22.53 -15.55 15.74
N ALA A 39 -21.52 -14.68 15.75
CA ALA A 39 -21.43 -13.55 16.66
C ALA A 39 -22.60 -12.57 16.46
N SER A 40 -23.02 -12.32 15.22
CA SER A 40 -24.12 -11.38 14.92
C SER A 40 -25.48 -11.84 15.43
N LYS A 41 -25.65 -13.13 15.75
CA LYS A 41 -26.86 -13.67 16.39
C LYS A 41 -26.90 -13.38 17.90
N THR A 42 -25.82 -12.88 18.47
CA THR A 42 -25.68 -12.60 19.91
C THR A 42 -25.80 -11.11 20.19
N GLU A 43 -26.03 -10.74 21.45
CA GLU A 43 -26.01 -9.34 21.90
C GLU A 43 -24.58 -8.81 22.16
N ASN A 44 -23.56 -9.65 21.96
CA ASN A 44 -22.17 -9.33 22.30
C ASN A 44 -21.51 -8.51 21.18
N HIS A 45 -21.79 -7.20 21.15
CA HIS A 45 -21.23 -6.26 20.18
C HIS A 45 -19.70 -6.19 20.23
N GLU A 46 -19.06 -6.41 21.38
CA GLU A 46 -17.59 -6.43 21.50
C GLU A 46 -16.96 -7.60 20.75
N LEU A 47 -17.62 -8.77 20.73
CA LEU A 47 -17.16 -9.91 19.94
C LEU A 47 -17.31 -9.67 18.43
N VAL A 48 -18.42 -9.06 18.01
CA VAL A 48 -18.65 -8.65 16.62
C VAL A 48 -17.59 -7.63 16.20
N LYS A 49 -17.31 -6.64 17.06
CA LYS A 49 -16.29 -5.61 16.84
C LYS A 49 -14.90 -6.21 16.70
N LEU A 50 -14.54 -7.13 17.59
CA LEU A 50 -13.26 -7.83 17.54
C LEU A 50 -13.09 -8.56 16.19
N LEU A 51 -14.10 -9.29 15.74
CA LEU A 51 -14.03 -10.00 14.46
C LEU A 51 -13.88 -9.03 13.27
N LEU A 52 -14.62 -7.92 13.28
CA LEU A 52 -14.53 -6.87 12.26
C LEU A 52 -13.16 -6.15 12.27
N GLU A 53 -12.60 -5.86 13.44
CA GLU A 53 -11.25 -5.26 13.60
C GLU A 53 -10.13 -6.16 13.09
N TYR A 54 -10.32 -7.48 13.16
CA TYR A 54 -9.41 -8.49 12.60
C TYR A 54 -9.72 -8.83 11.13
N GLY A 55 -10.61 -8.07 10.49
CA GLY A 55 -10.83 -8.13 9.04
C GLY A 55 -11.95 -9.05 8.58
N ALA A 56 -12.86 -9.49 9.46
CA ALA A 56 -14.04 -10.25 9.04
C ALA A 56 -14.91 -9.44 8.07
N TYR A 57 -15.25 -10.01 6.91
CA TYR A 57 -16.10 -9.33 5.95
C TYR A 57 -17.60 -9.42 6.33
N PRO A 58 -18.29 -8.29 6.55
CA PRO A 58 -19.70 -8.28 6.95
C PRO A 58 -20.67 -8.81 5.89
N ASP A 59 -20.24 -8.78 4.62
CA ASP A 59 -21.03 -9.20 3.46
C ASP A 59 -20.69 -10.61 2.95
N THR A 60 -19.84 -11.36 3.65
CA THR A 60 -19.62 -12.79 3.32
C THR A 60 -20.96 -13.52 3.38
N PRO A 61 -21.42 -14.19 2.31
CA PRO A 61 -22.66 -14.95 2.34
C PRO A 61 -22.42 -16.38 2.86
N ASP A 62 -23.35 -16.90 3.65
CA ASP A 62 -23.44 -18.32 3.97
C ASP A 62 -24.11 -19.14 2.85
N ASP A 63 -24.32 -20.45 3.05
CA ASP A 63 -24.92 -21.32 2.03
C ASP A 63 -26.39 -20.97 1.72
N SER A 64 -27.04 -20.19 2.60
CA SER A 64 -28.38 -19.65 2.36
C SER A 64 -28.37 -18.31 1.63
N GLY A 65 -27.19 -17.78 1.27
CA GLY A 65 -27.00 -16.45 0.70
C GLY A 65 -27.17 -15.33 1.74
N SER A 66 -27.31 -15.67 3.02
CA SER A 66 -27.50 -14.70 4.09
C SER A 66 -26.15 -14.15 4.54
N THR A 67 -26.09 -12.85 4.83
CA THR A 67 -24.91 -12.17 5.39
C THR A 67 -25.03 -12.03 6.91
N ALA A 68 -23.97 -11.58 7.60
CA ALA A 68 -24.02 -11.28 9.03
C ALA A 68 -25.18 -10.32 9.40
N LEU A 69 -25.45 -9.32 8.54
CA LEU A 69 -26.54 -8.35 8.71
C LEU A 69 -27.94 -8.99 8.63
N HIS A 70 -28.11 -10.11 7.93
CA HIS A 70 -29.38 -10.86 7.91
C HIS A 70 -29.68 -11.55 9.25
N TYR A 71 -28.65 -11.81 10.05
CA TYR A 71 -28.75 -12.49 11.34
C TYR A 71 -28.74 -11.56 12.56
N ALA A 72 -28.38 -10.29 12.36
CA ALA A 72 -28.29 -9.30 13.41
C ALA A 72 -29.67 -8.98 14.02
N GLN A 73 -29.82 -9.28 15.31
CA GLN A 73 -31.08 -9.10 16.06
C GLN A 73 -31.03 -7.95 17.06
N HIS A 74 -29.88 -7.27 17.18
CA HIS A 74 -29.66 -6.19 18.14
C HIS A 74 -29.21 -4.91 17.41
N GLU A 75 -29.78 -3.77 17.79
CA GLU A 75 -29.52 -2.46 17.16
C GLU A 75 -28.03 -2.07 17.16
N GLU A 76 -27.31 -2.36 18.25
CA GLU A 76 -25.86 -2.09 18.36
C GLU A 76 -25.02 -2.93 17.39
N VAL A 77 -25.37 -4.21 17.22
CA VAL A 77 -24.71 -5.11 16.25
C VAL A 77 -25.02 -4.68 14.82
N VAL A 78 -26.26 -4.28 14.54
CA VAL A 78 -26.67 -3.74 13.24
C VAL A 78 -25.89 -2.48 12.93
N GLN A 79 -25.86 -1.50 13.85
CA GLN A 79 -25.11 -0.26 13.68
C GLN A 79 -23.62 -0.53 13.43
N LEU A 80 -23.02 -1.43 14.21
CA LEU A 80 -21.62 -1.79 14.07
C LEU A 80 -21.33 -2.44 12.71
N LEU A 81 -22.16 -3.37 12.23
CA LEU A 81 -22.01 -3.95 10.90
C LEU A 81 -22.14 -2.87 9.80
N LEU A 82 -23.06 -1.91 9.95
CA LEU A 82 -23.22 -0.79 9.02
C LEU A 82 -22.02 0.16 9.01
N ASP A 83 -21.45 0.45 10.19
CA ASP A 83 -20.26 1.29 10.34
C ASP A 83 -19.04 0.65 9.65
N TYR A 84 -19.00 -0.68 9.58
CA TYR A 84 -18.00 -1.47 8.84
C TYR A 84 -18.42 -1.80 7.40
N GLY A 85 -19.44 -1.11 6.87
CA GLY A 85 -19.77 -1.12 5.44
C GLY A 85 -20.68 -2.25 4.97
N ALA A 86 -21.41 -2.93 5.87
CA ALA A 86 -22.35 -3.98 5.50
C ALA A 86 -23.42 -3.48 4.51
N ASN A 87 -23.66 -4.27 3.46
CA ASN A 87 -24.63 -3.95 2.42
C ASN A 87 -26.08 -4.20 2.89
N VAL A 88 -26.80 -3.13 3.22
CA VAL A 88 -28.23 -3.16 3.58
C VAL A 88 -29.15 -3.73 2.49
N GLN A 89 -28.68 -3.76 1.24
CA GLN A 89 -29.41 -4.31 0.08
C GLN A 89 -28.98 -5.73 -0.29
N ALA A 90 -28.13 -6.38 0.52
CA ALA A 90 -27.78 -7.78 0.31
C ALA A 90 -29.05 -8.66 0.28
N ARG A 91 -29.04 -9.70 -0.55
CA ARG A 91 -30.19 -10.58 -0.76
C ARG A 91 -29.82 -12.02 -0.46
N ASP A 92 -30.61 -12.67 0.39
CA ASP A 92 -30.54 -14.11 0.60
C ASP A 92 -31.03 -14.89 -0.65
N ASN A 93 -30.88 -16.22 -0.64
CA ASN A 93 -31.33 -17.09 -1.74
C ASN A 93 -32.86 -17.08 -1.95
N LYS A 94 -33.63 -16.45 -1.06
CA LYS A 94 -35.07 -16.22 -1.17
C LYS A 94 -35.41 -14.78 -1.58
N ASN A 95 -34.41 -13.97 -1.98
CA ASN A 95 -34.51 -12.54 -2.27
C ASN A 95 -34.99 -11.66 -1.10
N ASN A 96 -34.84 -12.13 0.14
CA ASN A 96 -35.05 -11.28 1.31
C ASN A 96 -33.84 -10.39 1.53
N THR A 97 -34.07 -9.13 1.89
CA THR A 97 -33.03 -8.24 2.42
C THR A 97 -33.05 -8.30 3.95
N PRO A 98 -32.02 -7.79 4.64
CA PRO A 98 -32.07 -7.62 6.09
C PRO A 98 -33.33 -6.86 6.55
N LEU A 99 -33.78 -5.88 5.76
CA LEU A 99 -35.01 -5.12 6.05
C LEU A 99 -36.27 -6.00 5.92
N HIS A 100 -36.33 -6.93 4.96
CA HIS A 100 -37.43 -7.89 4.87
C HIS A 100 -37.49 -8.77 6.14
N LEU A 101 -36.35 -9.22 6.65
CA LEU A 101 -36.28 -10.01 7.88
C LEU A 101 -36.62 -9.19 9.14
N ALA A 102 -36.18 -7.93 9.21
CA ALA A 102 -36.57 -7.00 10.28
C ALA A 102 -38.08 -6.72 10.29
N ALA A 103 -38.70 -6.58 9.11
CA ALA A 103 -40.15 -6.41 8.98
C ALA A 103 -40.93 -7.68 9.38
N ILE A 104 -40.44 -8.87 9.00
CA ILE A 104 -41.06 -10.15 9.37
C ILE A 104 -41.01 -10.38 10.89
N SER A 105 -39.90 -10.00 11.53
CA SER A 105 -39.70 -10.14 12.98
C SER A 105 -40.35 -9.02 13.81
N GLY A 106 -40.82 -7.94 13.17
CA GLY A 106 -41.39 -6.77 13.86
C GLY A 106 -40.35 -5.90 14.58
N ALA A 107 -39.07 -6.01 14.21
CA ALA A 107 -37.96 -5.26 14.81
C ALA A 107 -37.91 -3.82 14.24
N VAL A 108 -38.78 -2.95 14.75
CA VAL A 108 -38.96 -1.57 14.25
C VAL A 108 -37.66 -0.75 14.30
N GLY A 109 -36.88 -0.84 15.38
CA GLY A 109 -35.62 -0.09 15.51
C GLY A 109 -34.54 -0.54 14.53
N ILE A 110 -34.42 -1.85 14.28
CA ILE A 110 -33.54 -2.39 13.23
C ILE A 110 -34.02 -1.95 11.84
N GLY A 111 -35.33 -1.97 11.59
CA GLY A 111 -35.90 -1.48 10.34
C GLY A 111 -35.59 0.01 10.08
N GLN A 112 -35.55 0.82 11.14
CA GLN A 112 -35.19 2.25 11.07
C GLN A 112 -33.70 2.43 10.74
N LEU A 113 -32.81 1.67 11.39
CA LEU A 113 -31.37 1.67 11.09
C LEU A 113 -31.10 1.26 9.63
N LEU A 114 -31.77 0.23 9.13
CA LEU A 114 -31.60 -0.26 7.76
C LEU A 114 -32.19 0.65 6.67
N CYS A 115 -33.21 1.46 7.00
CA CYS A 115 -33.81 2.44 6.08
C CYS A 115 -33.05 3.78 6.04
N GLY A 116 -32.02 3.98 6.87
CA GLY A 116 -31.31 5.26 6.97
C GLY A 116 -32.16 6.37 7.60
N GLU A 117 -33.29 6.03 8.21
CA GLU A 117 -34.10 6.97 8.98
C GLU A 117 -33.76 6.82 10.47
N SER A 118 -32.91 7.70 10.98
CA SER A 118 -32.83 7.92 12.43
C SER A 118 -34.23 8.33 12.92
N SER A 119 -34.92 7.44 13.65
CA SER A 119 -36.30 7.68 14.04
C SER A 119 -36.43 8.61 15.26
N PRO A 120 -37.54 9.33 15.36
CA PRO A 120 -37.92 10.01 16.58
C PRO A 120 -38.57 9.03 17.58
N GLU A 121 -38.07 9.09 18.81
CA GLU A 121 -38.74 8.79 20.08
C GLU A 121 -38.81 7.33 20.57
N THR A 122 -37.85 6.98 21.44
CA THR A 122 -38.17 6.24 22.66
C THR A 122 -39.04 7.13 23.56
N ARG A 123 -40.28 6.70 23.84
CA ARG A 123 -40.97 7.08 25.09
C ARG A 123 -42.09 6.11 25.45
N GLY A 124 -41.85 5.39 26.54
CA GLY A 124 -42.85 4.55 27.19
C GLY A 124 -44.02 5.35 27.77
N LYS A 125 -45.15 4.66 27.95
CA LYS A 125 -46.20 5.06 28.89
C LYS A 125 -45.62 4.90 30.31
N VAL A 126 -45.93 5.66 31.37
CA VAL A 126 -47.20 6.24 31.89
C VAL A 126 -46.81 7.32 32.95
N PRO A 127 -47.74 8.00 33.66
CA PRO A 127 -48.61 9.12 33.32
C PRO A 127 -48.18 10.48 33.96
N ILE A 128 -48.83 11.53 33.46
CA ILE A 128 -49.12 12.86 34.03
C ILE A 128 -48.84 13.05 35.54
N ALA A 129 -47.90 13.96 35.86
CA ALA A 129 -47.97 14.90 36.98
C ALA A 129 -47.00 16.07 36.73
N GLU A 130 -47.52 17.29 36.82
CA GLU A 130 -46.78 18.54 36.72
C GLU A 130 -45.67 18.63 37.78
N SER A 131 -44.43 18.84 37.34
CA SER A 131 -43.47 19.64 38.10
C SER A 131 -42.38 20.15 37.14
N VAL A 132 -42.18 21.47 37.12
CA VAL A 132 -41.07 22.11 36.42
C VAL A 132 -39.80 21.77 37.19
N GLN A 133 -39.16 20.66 36.84
CA GLN A 133 -37.80 20.36 37.29
C GLN A 133 -36.80 21.15 36.43
N ARG A 134 -35.90 21.88 37.09
CA ARG A 134 -34.70 22.44 36.48
C ARG A 134 -33.94 21.30 35.79
N GLN A 135 -33.62 21.47 34.52
CA GLN A 135 -32.77 20.53 33.80
C GLN A 135 -31.34 20.95 34.05
N GLU A 136 -30.49 20.03 34.50
CA GLU A 136 -29.07 20.29 34.68
C GLU A 136 -28.32 20.20 33.33
N PRO A 137 -27.16 20.88 33.22
CA PRO A 137 -26.42 20.90 31.97
C PRO A 137 -25.99 19.49 31.57
N ARG A 138 -26.09 19.17 30.27
CA ARG A 138 -25.68 17.86 29.75
C ARG A 138 -24.17 17.87 29.53
N PHE A 139 -23.48 17.11 30.37
CA PHE A 139 -22.04 16.85 30.29
C PHE A 139 -21.77 15.39 29.88
N PRO A 140 -20.58 15.08 29.31
CA PRO A 140 -19.48 15.99 29.00
C PRO A 140 -19.71 16.78 27.69
N ILE A 141 -19.23 18.02 27.65
CA ILE A 141 -19.20 18.83 26.43
C ILE A 141 -17.81 18.66 25.82
N ILE A 142 -17.72 18.25 24.56
CA ILE A 142 -16.44 18.03 23.87
C ILE A 142 -16.18 19.20 22.94
N ILE A 143 -15.06 19.89 23.14
CA ILE A 143 -14.65 21.02 22.31
C ILE A 143 -13.20 20.83 21.87
N ASN A 144 -12.98 20.74 20.55
CA ASN A 144 -11.66 20.50 19.95
C ASN A 144 -10.93 19.28 20.54
N GLY A 145 -11.65 18.22 20.91
CA GLY A 145 -11.09 17.00 21.51
C GLY A 145 -10.82 17.08 23.02
N ASN A 146 -11.09 18.21 23.67
CA ASN A 146 -10.99 18.38 25.11
C ASN A 146 -12.36 18.20 25.79
N ILE A 147 -12.37 17.55 26.95
CA ILE A 147 -13.58 17.37 27.78
C ILE A 147 -13.78 18.61 28.64
N PHE A 148 -14.98 19.19 28.56
CA PHE A 148 -15.46 20.24 29.44
C PHE A 148 -16.60 19.67 30.30
N ASP A 149 -16.37 19.63 31.62
CA ASP A 149 -17.30 19.10 32.63
C ASP A 149 -17.46 20.06 33.82
N ASN A 150 -18.32 19.71 34.77
CA ASN A 150 -18.56 20.49 35.99
C ASN A 150 -17.27 20.75 36.81
N ALA A 151 -16.35 19.79 36.84
CA ALA A 151 -15.09 19.94 37.57
C ALA A 151 -14.16 20.96 36.88
N THR A 152 -14.12 20.93 35.55
CA THR A 152 -13.37 21.86 34.70
C THR A 152 -13.94 23.27 34.82
N GLN A 153 -15.26 23.42 34.78
CA GLN A 153 -15.94 24.69 34.97
C GLN A 153 -15.62 25.33 36.33
N ALA A 154 -15.55 24.53 37.40
CA ALA A 154 -15.22 25.01 38.75
C ALA A 154 -13.73 25.36 38.93
N ALA A 155 -12.84 24.78 38.13
CA ALA A 155 -11.39 24.98 38.20
C ALA A 155 -10.92 26.24 37.44
N LEU A 156 -11.74 26.80 36.55
CA LEU A 156 -11.39 27.95 35.73
C LEU A 156 -11.60 29.26 36.51
N GLY A 157 -10.53 30.07 36.61
CA GLY A 157 -10.57 31.38 37.24
C GLY A 157 -11.39 32.43 36.47
N SER A 158 -11.57 33.61 37.06
CA SER A 158 -12.22 34.76 36.40
C SER A 158 -11.36 35.26 35.23
N PHE A 159 -11.80 35.01 34.01
CA PHE A 159 -11.22 35.59 32.79
C PHE A 159 -12.32 36.35 32.02
N HIS A 160 -11.94 37.44 31.36
CA HIS A 160 -12.88 38.25 30.58
C HIS A 160 -12.81 37.81 29.13
N THR A 161 -13.87 37.18 28.62
CA THR A 161 -14.02 36.85 27.20
C THR A 161 -15.43 37.20 26.75
N ARG A 162 -15.56 37.54 25.47
CA ARG A 162 -16.85 37.80 24.82
C ARG A 162 -17.49 36.55 24.21
N TYR A 163 -16.85 35.39 24.38
CA TYR A 163 -17.28 34.12 23.82
C TYR A 163 -17.88 33.24 24.91
N LEU A 164 -19.11 32.78 24.68
CA LEU A 164 -19.99 32.10 25.63
C LEU A 164 -20.34 30.70 25.11
N LEU A 165 -20.53 29.76 26.02
CA LEU A 165 -21.11 28.44 25.74
C LEU A 165 -22.57 28.44 26.22
N ILE A 166 -23.49 28.17 25.30
CA ILE A 166 -24.93 28.12 25.57
C ILE A 166 -25.45 26.79 25.06
N GLN A 167 -26.10 26.01 25.93
CA GLN A 167 -26.75 24.76 25.59
C GLN A 167 -28.25 24.98 25.38
N THR A 168 -28.83 24.30 24.40
CA THR A 168 -30.26 24.37 24.12
C THR A 168 -30.91 23.00 24.30
N LYS A 169 -32.21 22.98 24.63
CA LYS A 169 -32.93 21.70 24.80
C LYS A 169 -33.08 20.90 23.51
N SER A 170 -33.17 21.61 22.39
CA SER A 170 -33.31 21.08 21.04
C SER A 170 -32.41 21.87 20.08
N ARG A 171 -32.15 21.30 18.90
CA ARG A 171 -31.31 21.93 17.88
C ARG A 171 -31.79 23.35 17.57
N ILE A 172 -30.86 24.30 17.49
CA ILE A 172 -31.19 25.71 17.31
C ILE A 172 -31.99 25.97 16.02
N ASN A 173 -33.07 26.74 16.12
CA ASN A 173 -33.94 27.13 14.99
C ASN A 173 -33.94 28.67 14.80
N THR A 174 -34.70 29.17 13.83
CA THR A 174 -34.79 30.60 13.51
C THR A 174 -35.27 31.45 14.70
N SER A 175 -36.29 30.97 15.43
CA SER A 175 -36.82 31.66 16.62
C SER A 175 -35.76 31.76 17.73
N HIS A 176 -35.01 30.70 17.98
CA HIS A 176 -33.92 30.72 18.96
C HIS A 176 -32.82 31.72 18.58
N ARG A 177 -32.48 31.83 17.29
CA ARG A 177 -31.49 32.81 16.79
C ARG A 177 -31.99 34.25 16.91
N GLU A 178 -33.28 34.48 16.69
CA GLU A 178 -33.91 35.79 16.87
C GLU A 178 -33.93 36.21 18.35
N ASP A 179 -34.30 35.30 19.27
CA ASP A 179 -34.31 35.57 20.72
C ASP A 179 -32.90 35.86 21.26
N LEU A 180 -31.92 35.02 20.91
CA LEU A 180 -30.51 35.29 21.26
C LEU A 180 -30.02 36.60 20.61
N GLY A 181 -30.42 36.88 19.36
CA GLY A 181 -30.09 38.12 18.67
C GLY A 181 -30.65 39.38 19.34
N GLN A 182 -31.89 39.34 19.84
CA GLN A 182 -32.49 40.43 20.63
C GLN A 182 -31.73 40.69 21.94
N ARG A 183 -31.03 39.67 22.45
CA ARG A 183 -30.17 39.75 23.64
C ARG A 183 -28.72 40.10 23.30
N ASN A 184 -28.45 40.51 22.07
CA ASN A 184 -27.11 40.81 21.55
C ASN A 184 -26.13 39.62 21.56
N ILE A 185 -26.67 38.40 21.48
CA ILE A 185 -25.89 37.16 21.44
C ILE A 185 -25.95 36.59 20.02
N GLN A 186 -24.79 36.52 19.39
CA GLN A 186 -24.62 35.91 18.07
C GLN A 186 -24.15 34.47 18.21
N VAL A 187 -24.91 33.52 17.67
CA VAL A 187 -24.50 32.11 17.59
C VAL A 187 -23.49 31.94 16.48
N LEU A 188 -22.28 31.48 16.83
CA LEU A 188 -21.19 31.29 15.88
C LEU A 188 -21.14 29.86 15.34
N GLU A 189 -21.13 28.87 16.24
CA GLU A 189 -20.99 27.47 15.86
C GLU A 189 -21.62 26.51 16.86
N TYR A 190 -21.90 25.30 16.39
CA TYR A 190 -22.27 24.14 17.21
C TYR A 190 -21.01 23.43 17.68
N VAL A 191 -20.94 23.04 18.95
CA VAL A 191 -19.81 22.27 19.50
C VAL A 191 -20.20 20.80 19.75
N SER A 192 -21.02 20.50 20.75
CA SER A 192 -21.53 19.16 21.07
C SER A 192 -22.74 19.24 22.01
N GLU A 193 -23.54 18.19 22.14
CA GLU A 193 -24.66 18.12 23.11
C GLU A 193 -25.62 19.32 23.08
N ASN A 194 -26.01 19.79 21.88
CA ASN A 194 -26.79 21.04 21.71
C ASN A 194 -26.16 22.28 22.36
N THR A 195 -24.85 22.26 22.58
CA THR A 195 -24.07 23.40 23.04
C THR A 195 -23.55 24.17 21.82
N TYR A 196 -23.63 25.48 21.92
CA TYR A 196 -23.21 26.41 20.88
C TYR A 196 -22.23 27.42 21.46
N LEU A 197 -21.19 27.70 20.68
CA LEU A 197 -20.30 28.82 20.93
C LEU A 197 -20.95 30.09 20.36
N CYS A 198 -21.08 31.08 21.23
CA CYS A 198 -21.77 32.33 20.96
C CYS A 198 -20.86 33.51 21.28
N PHE A 199 -21.15 34.67 20.68
CA PHE A 199 -20.41 35.92 20.87
C PHE A 199 -21.36 37.02 21.32
N THR A 200 -20.93 37.84 22.28
CA THR A 200 -21.66 39.04 22.72
C THR A 200 -20.82 40.30 22.50
N ASN A 201 -21.45 41.37 22.01
CA ASN A 201 -20.82 42.67 21.87
C ASN A 201 -21.00 43.56 23.13
N VAL A 202 -21.76 43.10 24.12
CA VAL A 202 -22.00 43.75 25.41
C VAL A 202 -21.46 42.91 26.56
N GLU A 203 -21.21 43.56 27.70
CA GLU A 203 -20.84 42.88 28.94
C GLU A 203 -21.94 41.88 29.34
N TYR A 204 -21.54 40.64 29.58
CA TYR A 204 -22.47 39.53 29.70
C TYR A 204 -23.10 39.45 31.10
N ASN A 205 -24.43 39.40 31.17
CA ASN A 205 -25.17 39.12 32.41
C ASN A 205 -25.82 37.72 32.34
N HIS A 206 -25.37 36.81 33.21
CA HIS A 206 -25.88 35.44 33.31
C HIS A 206 -27.40 35.36 33.55
N GLU A 207 -27.98 36.36 34.23
CA GLU A 207 -29.43 36.44 34.47
C GLU A 207 -30.23 36.62 33.18
N THR A 208 -29.61 37.20 32.15
CA THR A 208 -30.27 37.47 30.86
C THR A 208 -30.46 36.20 30.04
N ILE A 209 -29.58 35.20 30.09
CA ILE A 209 -29.85 33.90 29.43
C ILE A 209 -30.78 33.05 30.28
N ASN A 210 -30.57 33.08 31.60
CA ASN A 210 -31.35 32.31 32.55
C ASN A 210 -32.81 32.77 32.70
N SER A 211 -33.20 33.90 32.10
CA SER A 211 -34.60 34.34 32.09
C SER A 211 -35.52 33.45 31.22
N ARG A 212 -34.93 32.58 30.37
CA ARG A 212 -35.64 31.60 29.52
C ARG A 212 -35.02 30.20 29.65
N GLN A 213 -34.84 29.77 30.92
CA GLN A 213 -34.33 28.44 31.31
C GLN A 213 -35.14 27.26 30.73
N ASP A 214 -36.34 27.53 30.22
CA ASP A 214 -37.14 26.56 29.49
C ASP A 214 -36.55 26.22 28.11
N GLU A 215 -35.70 27.06 27.52
CA GLU A 215 -35.08 26.82 26.20
C GLU A 215 -33.55 26.91 26.16
N PHE A 216 -32.94 27.79 26.96
CA PHE A 216 -31.49 28.04 26.98
C PHE A 216 -30.88 27.77 28.35
N GLU A 217 -29.68 27.21 28.34
CA GLU A 217 -28.87 26.96 29.51
C GLU A 217 -27.48 27.56 29.32
N TYR A 218 -27.08 28.42 30.25
CA TYR A 218 -25.74 28.98 30.25
C TYR A 218 -24.74 27.97 30.80
N ILE A 219 -23.78 27.58 29.96
CA ILE A 219 -22.75 26.60 30.32
C ILE A 219 -21.53 27.27 30.93
N GLY A 220 -21.03 28.35 30.31
CA GLY A 220 -19.77 28.95 30.75
C GLY A 220 -19.18 29.93 29.75
N LEU A 221 -18.04 30.52 30.11
CA LEU A 221 -17.20 31.28 29.21
C LEU A 221 -16.33 30.32 28.40
N TYR A 222 -16.00 30.67 27.15
CA TYR A 222 -15.11 29.85 26.32
C TYR A 222 -13.66 29.98 26.79
N PRO A 223 -13.08 28.96 27.45
CA PRO A 223 -11.79 29.08 28.11
C PRO A 223 -10.64 28.77 27.14
N ARG A 224 -9.44 29.27 27.45
CA ARG A 224 -8.26 29.11 26.59
C ARG A 224 -7.82 27.66 26.45
N GLU A 225 -8.04 26.85 27.49
CA GLU A 225 -7.66 25.43 27.57
C GLU A 225 -8.43 24.57 26.55
N LEU A 226 -9.58 25.04 26.05
CA LEU A 226 -10.34 24.35 25.00
C LEU A 226 -9.95 24.76 23.57
N LYS A 227 -8.99 25.68 23.41
CA LYS A 227 -8.55 26.16 22.08
C LYS A 227 -7.47 25.28 21.46
N PHE A 228 -6.83 24.38 22.20
CA PHE A 228 -5.74 23.52 21.72
C PHE A 228 -5.72 22.19 22.49
N SER A 229 -5.07 21.15 21.96
CA SER A 229 -4.86 19.90 22.70
C SER A 229 -3.70 20.04 23.69
N THR A 230 -3.82 19.50 24.90
CA THR A 230 -2.75 19.52 25.94
C THR A 230 -1.40 19.02 25.40
N ARG A 231 -1.41 18.07 24.48
CA ARG A 231 -0.22 17.52 23.81
C ARG A 231 0.62 18.58 23.08
N LEU A 232 0.02 19.66 22.59
CA LEU A 232 0.73 20.72 21.84
C LEU A 232 1.62 21.60 22.73
N GLU A 233 1.22 21.79 23.99
CA GLU A 233 1.97 22.62 24.95
C GLU A 233 3.16 21.85 25.56
N GLU A 234 3.05 20.53 25.69
CA GLU A 234 4.09 19.64 26.24
C GLU A 234 5.28 19.41 25.28
N LEU A 235 5.19 19.89 24.04
CA LEU A 235 6.27 19.76 23.04
C LEU A 235 7.45 20.70 23.34
N ASP A 236 8.60 20.14 23.71
CA ASP A 236 9.87 20.88 23.81
C ASP A 236 10.57 21.03 22.44
N LYS A 237 9.81 21.39 21.41
CA LYS A 237 10.32 21.66 20.06
C LYS A 237 9.52 22.75 19.37
N ASP A 238 10.07 23.25 18.27
CA ASP A 238 9.34 24.10 17.33
C ASP A 238 8.35 23.23 16.53
N VAL A 239 7.11 23.71 16.43
CA VAL A 239 5.99 23.04 15.76
C VAL A 239 5.30 24.03 14.82
N GLU A 240 4.95 23.58 13.61
CA GLU A 240 4.15 24.40 12.70
C GLU A 240 2.67 24.29 13.07
N VAL A 241 2.00 25.42 13.27
CA VAL A 241 0.61 25.49 13.72
C VAL A 241 -0.23 26.40 12.83
N ASP A 242 -1.49 26.03 12.65
CA ASP A 242 -2.54 26.89 12.13
C ASP A 242 -3.31 27.50 13.32
N ILE A 243 -3.18 28.82 13.49
CA ILE A 243 -4.04 29.62 14.38
C ILE A 243 -5.30 29.97 13.60
N ILE A 244 -6.44 29.46 14.05
CA ILE A 244 -7.75 29.67 13.41
C ILE A 244 -8.53 30.69 14.24
N PHE A 245 -9.02 31.75 13.60
CA PHE A 245 -9.80 32.81 14.24
C PHE A 245 -11.31 32.52 14.16
N HIS A 246 -12.09 33.12 15.06
CA HIS A 246 -13.56 33.01 15.00
C HIS A 246 -14.11 33.54 13.68
N SER A 247 -15.24 32.99 13.22
CA SER A 247 -15.84 33.32 11.92
C SER A 247 -16.23 34.80 11.76
N ASN A 248 -16.47 35.50 12.88
CA ASN A 248 -16.75 36.93 12.94
C ASN A 248 -15.49 37.82 12.90
N VAL A 249 -14.29 37.25 12.93
CA VAL A 249 -12.99 37.95 12.90
C VAL A 249 -12.37 37.85 11.51
N LYS A 250 -11.78 38.94 11.02
CA LYS A 250 -10.96 38.97 9.81
C LYS A 250 -9.55 39.39 10.19
N VAL A 251 -8.56 38.51 10.00
CA VAL A 251 -7.16 38.80 10.39
C VAL A 251 -6.35 39.46 9.27
N GLN A 252 -6.72 39.20 8.01
CA GLN A 252 -6.06 39.84 6.87
C GLN A 252 -6.42 41.33 6.82
N GLY A 253 -5.42 42.20 7.00
CA GLY A 253 -5.57 43.66 7.03
C GLY A 253 -5.73 44.27 8.42
N GLU A 254 -5.93 43.45 9.46
CA GLU A 254 -6.09 43.93 10.85
C GLU A 254 -4.72 43.95 11.55
N LEU A 255 -3.97 45.06 11.39
CA LEU A 255 -2.58 45.14 11.85
C LEU A 255 -2.42 44.88 13.35
N ALA A 256 -3.32 45.39 14.18
CA ALA A 256 -3.28 45.23 15.64
C ALA A 256 -3.43 43.76 16.07
N LEU A 257 -4.30 42.99 15.42
CA LEU A 257 -4.45 41.56 15.71
C LEU A 257 -3.22 40.77 15.25
N GLN A 258 -2.64 41.13 14.12
CA GLN A 258 -1.41 40.50 13.63
C GLN A 258 -0.21 40.78 14.55
N ASP A 259 -0.10 42.00 15.08
CA ASP A 259 0.95 42.37 16.04
C ASP A 259 0.79 41.59 17.35
N LYS A 260 -0.45 41.47 17.85
CA LYS A 260 -0.78 40.65 19.02
C LYS A 260 -0.38 39.17 18.84
N VAL A 261 -0.62 38.60 17.65
CA VAL A 261 -0.21 37.22 17.33
C VAL A 261 1.33 37.08 17.31
N ALA A 262 2.04 38.05 16.73
CA ALA A 262 3.50 38.06 16.70
C ALA A 262 4.12 38.16 18.11
N GLU A 263 3.58 39.05 18.96
CA GLU A 263 4.00 39.22 20.35
C GLU A 263 3.75 37.97 21.20
N SER A 264 2.55 37.39 21.14
CA SER A 264 2.19 36.18 21.88
C SER A 264 2.97 34.94 21.44
N SER A 265 3.31 34.85 20.16
CA SER A 265 4.09 33.72 19.61
C SER A 265 5.60 33.89 19.74
N LYS A 266 6.08 35.11 19.99
CA LYS A 266 7.51 35.49 19.92
C LYS A 266 8.12 35.22 18.53
N VAL A 267 7.31 35.26 17.48
CA VAL A 267 7.74 35.08 16.10
C VAL A 267 7.65 36.42 15.37
N ASP A 268 8.71 36.77 14.64
CA ASP A 268 8.71 37.97 13.80
C ASP A 268 7.54 37.93 12.82
N LYS A 269 6.77 39.02 12.76
CA LYS A 269 5.55 39.13 11.94
C LYS A 269 5.76 38.76 10.46
N GLN A 270 6.97 38.97 9.93
CA GLN A 270 7.34 38.61 8.55
C GLN A 270 7.36 37.10 8.30
N ASN A 271 7.55 36.30 9.35
CA ASN A 271 7.58 34.84 9.29
C ASN A 271 6.20 34.21 9.54
N ILE A 272 5.15 35.03 9.68
CA ILE A 272 3.77 34.58 9.91
C ILE A 272 2.96 34.78 8.63
N LYS A 273 2.37 33.68 8.13
CA LYS A 273 1.52 33.72 6.93
C LYS A 273 0.07 33.96 7.33
N PHE A 274 -0.39 35.19 7.17
CA PHE A 274 -1.80 35.56 7.41
C PHE A 274 -2.66 35.33 6.17
N SER A 275 -3.84 34.75 6.39
CA SER A 275 -4.92 34.60 5.41
C SER A 275 -6.20 35.26 5.93
N ARG A 276 -7.32 35.13 5.21
CA ARG A 276 -8.60 35.75 5.62
C ARG A 276 -9.04 35.38 7.05
N GLN A 277 -8.85 34.12 7.47
CA GLN A 277 -9.37 33.57 8.75
C GLN A 277 -8.36 32.70 9.52
N LYS A 278 -7.11 32.61 9.08
CA LYS A 278 -6.06 31.88 9.79
C LYS A 278 -4.69 32.53 9.67
N ALA A 279 -3.82 32.26 10.63
CA ALA A 279 -2.39 32.57 10.60
C ALA A 279 -1.59 31.28 10.75
N ARG A 280 -0.60 31.07 9.88
CA ARG A 280 0.32 29.92 9.94
C ARG A 280 1.71 30.37 10.34
N LEU A 281 2.32 29.66 11.29
CA LEU A 281 3.65 29.95 11.80
C LEU A 281 4.30 28.71 12.41
N THR A 282 5.62 28.73 12.54
CA THR A 282 6.39 27.78 13.35
C THR A 282 6.67 28.42 14.71
N VAL A 283 6.30 27.73 15.80
CA VAL A 283 6.39 28.26 17.16
C VAL A 283 6.80 27.17 18.14
N ARG A 284 7.48 27.53 19.23
CA ARG A 284 7.80 26.59 20.32
C ARG A 284 6.55 26.22 21.11
N GLY A 285 6.35 24.94 21.44
CA GLY A 285 5.17 24.45 22.18
C GLY A 285 4.84 25.26 23.45
N SER A 286 5.85 25.69 24.19
CA SER A 286 5.72 26.59 25.37
C SER A 286 5.01 27.93 25.13
N CYS A 287 4.83 28.40 23.88
CA CYS A 287 4.15 29.65 23.57
C CYS A 287 2.67 29.45 23.18
N ILE A 288 2.20 28.20 23.04
CA ILE A 288 0.82 27.88 22.63
C ILE A 288 -0.22 28.45 23.61
N SER A 289 0.02 28.33 24.92
CA SER A 289 -0.87 28.86 25.94
C SER A 289 -0.96 30.39 25.95
N GLN A 290 0.10 31.09 25.51
CA GLN A 290 0.10 32.55 25.35
C GLN A 290 -0.68 32.99 24.11
N ILE A 291 -0.63 32.21 23.02
CA ILE A 291 -1.42 32.45 21.82
C ILE A 291 -2.91 32.22 22.12
N ALA A 292 -3.25 31.20 22.91
CA ALA A 292 -4.62 30.87 23.28
C ALA A 292 -5.33 31.96 24.11
N LEU A 293 -4.58 32.86 24.77
CA LEU A 293 -5.11 34.02 25.48
C LEU A 293 -5.69 35.09 24.56
N ILE A 294 -5.42 35.03 23.26
CA ILE A 294 -6.02 35.94 22.30
C ILE A 294 -7.50 35.57 22.13
N ASP A 295 -8.41 36.44 22.57
CA ASP A 295 -9.86 36.24 22.48
C ASP A 295 -10.34 35.89 21.08
N GLU A 296 -9.76 36.51 20.06
CA GLU A 296 -10.11 36.30 18.66
C GLU A 296 -9.75 34.90 18.12
N VAL A 297 -8.86 34.17 18.82
CA VAL A 297 -8.44 32.81 18.46
C VAL A 297 -9.51 31.83 18.86
N ARG A 298 -10.02 31.10 17.86
CA ARG A 298 -10.99 30.02 18.01
C ARG A 298 -10.32 28.73 18.41
N ARG A 299 -9.26 28.34 17.68
CA ARG A 299 -8.49 27.12 17.98
C ARG A 299 -7.10 27.19 17.35
N ILE A 300 -6.18 26.41 17.91
CA ILE A 300 -4.82 26.23 17.44
C ILE A 300 -4.66 24.75 17.13
N GLU A 301 -4.31 24.45 15.90
CA GLU A 301 -4.13 23.08 15.42
C GLU A 301 -2.69 22.93 14.96
N GLU A 302 -2.07 21.79 15.28
CA GLU A 302 -0.84 21.39 14.59
C GLU A 302 -1.14 21.36 13.10
N VAL A 303 -0.27 21.95 12.28
CA VAL A 303 -0.32 21.67 10.85
C VAL A 303 0.11 20.21 10.73
N PRO A 304 -0.79 19.28 10.35
CA PRO A 304 -0.37 17.90 10.14
C PRO A 304 0.79 17.95 9.14
N SER A 305 1.91 17.34 9.50
CA SER A 305 2.92 17.04 8.51
C SER A 305 2.20 16.27 7.42
N VAL A 306 2.03 16.87 6.24
CA VAL A 306 1.57 16.12 5.07
C VAL A 306 2.66 15.10 4.84
N GLY A 307 2.41 13.89 5.32
CA GLY A 307 3.37 12.83 5.30
C GLY A 307 3.49 12.28 3.90
N ILE A 308 4.75 12.06 3.52
CA ILE A 308 5.24 11.16 2.47
C ILE A 308 5.34 11.88 1.10
N GLN A 309 6.03 11.36 0.08
CA GLN A 309 5.30 10.49 -0.86
C GLN A 309 6.12 9.69 -1.89
N ASN A 310 7.40 9.41 -1.62
CA ASN A 310 7.99 8.15 -2.09
C ASN A 310 7.90 7.05 -1.00
N ASP A 311 7.89 7.40 0.29
CA ASP A 311 7.89 6.42 1.39
C ASP A 311 6.67 5.48 1.46
N GLN A 312 5.56 5.75 0.76
CA GLN A 312 4.46 4.78 0.68
C GLN A 312 4.91 3.60 -0.19
N ALA A 313 5.49 3.88 -1.36
CA ALA A 313 6.04 2.82 -2.19
C ALA A 313 7.22 2.14 -1.47
N LEU A 314 8.13 2.90 -0.84
CA LEU A 314 9.24 2.32 -0.08
C LEU A 314 8.78 1.51 1.14
N GLY A 315 7.72 1.96 1.81
CA GLY A 315 7.07 1.30 2.94
C GLY A 315 6.39 0.01 2.51
N LEU A 316 5.69 0.01 1.37
CA LEU A 316 5.10 -1.20 0.77
C LEU A 316 6.15 -2.22 0.29
N LEU A 317 7.37 -1.75 0.02
CA LEU A 317 8.56 -2.57 -0.26
C LEU A 317 9.34 -2.93 1.02
N ASN A 318 8.92 -2.43 2.20
CA ASN A 318 9.57 -2.57 3.51
C ASN A 318 11.04 -2.09 3.58
N LEU A 319 11.45 -1.12 2.76
CA LEU A 319 12.80 -0.54 2.79
C LEU A 319 13.14 0.20 4.11
N PRO A 320 12.24 0.99 4.74
CA PRO A 320 12.54 1.63 6.02
C PRO A 320 12.74 0.64 7.18
N SER A 321 12.19 -0.58 7.07
CA SER A 321 12.25 -1.63 8.09
C SER A 321 13.58 -2.43 8.07
N VAL A 322 14.46 -2.16 7.10
CA VAL A 322 15.72 -2.89 6.87
C VAL A 322 16.73 -2.77 8.02
N ALA A 323 16.76 -1.61 8.68
CA ALA A 323 17.65 -1.37 9.81
C ALA A 323 17.39 -2.35 10.98
N ALA A 324 16.12 -2.72 11.18
CA ALA A 324 15.70 -3.63 12.24
C ALA A 324 16.03 -5.10 11.92
N ALA A 325 16.06 -5.48 10.65
CA ALA A 325 16.29 -6.87 10.22
C ALA A 325 17.78 -7.23 10.08
N THR A 326 18.63 -6.27 9.70
CA THR A 326 20.02 -6.56 9.29
C THR A 326 21.10 -5.89 10.16
N HIS A 327 20.72 -5.06 11.14
CA HIS A 327 21.62 -4.18 11.92
C HIS A 327 22.40 -3.13 11.09
N ASN A 328 22.34 -3.22 9.76
CA ASN A 328 22.92 -2.28 8.80
C ASN A 328 21.81 -1.58 8.01
N VAL A 329 22.14 -0.45 7.39
CA VAL A 329 21.22 0.29 6.51
C VAL A 329 21.81 0.31 5.11
N TYR A 330 21.28 -0.56 4.24
CA TYR A 330 21.68 -0.65 2.85
C TYR A 330 20.87 0.33 1.99
N GLN A 331 21.55 1.11 1.15
CA GLN A 331 20.98 2.20 0.35
C GLN A 331 21.50 2.21 -1.11
N GLY A 332 22.11 1.12 -1.55
CA GLY A 332 22.78 0.97 -2.84
C GLY A 332 24.19 1.56 -2.88
N LYS A 333 24.87 1.68 -1.74
CA LYS A 333 26.21 2.28 -1.69
C LYS A 333 27.20 1.45 -2.53
N GLY A 334 27.99 2.16 -3.35
CA GLY A 334 28.98 1.52 -4.23
C GLY A 334 28.36 0.76 -5.41
N GLN A 335 27.04 0.86 -5.62
CA GLN A 335 26.36 0.31 -6.79
C GLN A 335 26.14 1.40 -7.83
N VAL A 336 26.15 0.97 -9.10
CA VAL A 336 25.80 1.81 -10.25
C VAL A 336 24.58 1.19 -10.94
N ILE A 337 23.54 2.00 -11.13
CA ILE A 337 22.32 1.62 -11.84
C ILE A 337 22.30 2.34 -13.20
N ALA A 338 22.26 1.56 -14.27
CA ALA A 338 22.03 2.06 -15.62
C ALA A 338 20.52 2.14 -15.91
N ILE A 339 20.06 3.24 -16.50
CA ILE A 339 18.65 3.44 -16.86
C ILE A 339 18.58 3.89 -18.32
N ALA A 340 17.93 3.08 -19.15
CA ALA A 340 17.65 3.41 -20.55
C ALA A 340 16.22 3.91 -20.70
N ASP A 341 16.06 5.21 -20.95
CA ASP A 341 14.75 5.88 -20.96
C ASP A 341 14.78 7.21 -21.77
N THR A 342 13.86 8.16 -21.53
CA THR A 342 13.66 9.32 -22.41
C THR A 342 14.74 10.41 -22.35
N GLY A 343 15.59 10.37 -21.33
CA GLY A 343 16.60 11.38 -21.02
C GLY A 343 16.66 11.64 -19.50
N LEU A 344 17.56 12.52 -19.08
CA LEU A 344 17.64 12.97 -17.68
C LEU A 344 17.65 14.48 -17.56
N ASP A 345 16.57 15.03 -17.01
CA ASP A 345 16.40 16.43 -16.64
C ASP A 345 16.90 17.38 -17.76
N SER A 346 17.94 18.19 -17.51
CA SER A 346 18.48 19.13 -18.51
C SER A 346 19.35 18.48 -19.59
N GLY A 347 19.74 17.21 -19.40
CA GLY A 347 20.64 16.46 -20.26
C GLY A 347 22.14 16.68 -20.00
N ASP A 348 22.49 17.52 -19.02
CA ASP A 348 23.87 17.76 -18.59
C ASP A 348 24.14 17.09 -17.23
N ALA A 349 25.07 16.13 -17.20
CA ALA A 349 25.49 15.40 -16.00
C ALA A 349 25.98 16.33 -14.87
N ASN A 350 26.50 17.52 -15.20
CA ASN A 350 26.97 18.50 -14.21
C ASN A 350 25.86 19.46 -13.76
N ASN A 351 24.73 19.50 -14.45
CA ASN A 351 23.56 20.32 -14.13
C ASN A 351 22.29 19.45 -14.11
N VAL A 352 22.27 18.50 -13.19
CA VAL A 352 21.13 17.61 -12.98
C VAL A 352 20.18 18.14 -11.91
N HIS A 353 18.97 17.60 -11.91
CA HIS A 353 17.97 17.82 -10.88
C HIS A 353 18.56 17.58 -9.47
N VAL A 354 18.04 18.30 -8.47
CA VAL A 354 18.57 18.24 -7.10
C VAL A 354 18.63 16.82 -6.53
N ALA A 355 17.72 15.96 -6.95
CA ALA A 355 17.63 14.56 -6.56
C ALA A 355 18.83 13.70 -6.96
N PHE A 356 19.65 14.12 -7.93
CA PHE A 356 20.75 13.31 -8.48
C PHE A 356 22.13 13.92 -8.25
N ARG A 357 22.22 15.07 -7.56
CA ARG A 357 23.46 15.84 -7.43
C ARG A 357 24.60 14.98 -6.87
N GLY A 358 25.71 14.92 -7.62
CA GLY A 358 26.92 14.22 -7.22
C GLY A 358 26.88 12.69 -7.39
N ARG A 359 25.83 12.16 -8.05
CA ARG A 359 25.62 10.70 -8.21
C ARG A 359 25.25 10.31 -9.64
N VAL A 360 25.61 11.13 -10.63
CA VAL A 360 25.42 10.81 -12.05
C VAL A 360 26.79 10.63 -12.66
N ASP A 361 27.11 9.41 -13.05
CA ASP A 361 28.39 9.04 -13.64
C ASP A 361 28.43 9.41 -15.12
N ALA A 362 27.31 9.18 -15.82
CA ALA A 362 27.16 9.58 -17.21
C ALA A 362 25.70 9.86 -17.59
N VAL A 363 25.53 10.75 -18.57
CA VAL A 363 24.29 10.93 -19.33
C VAL A 363 24.64 10.76 -20.80
N GLU A 364 24.33 9.59 -21.32
CA GLU A 364 24.62 9.13 -22.66
C GLU A 364 23.36 9.19 -23.54
N HIS A 365 23.54 9.09 -24.85
CA HIS A 365 22.43 8.97 -25.79
C HIS A 365 22.82 8.01 -26.91
N PHE A 366 21.84 7.24 -27.39
CA PHE A 366 21.99 6.46 -28.62
C PHE A 366 21.57 7.28 -29.84
N ASN A 367 20.44 7.98 -29.71
CA ASN A 367 19.88 8.87 -30.71
C ASN A 367 19.17 10.04 -29.98
N GLY A 368 18.88 11.13 -30.69
CA GLY A 368 18.15 12.26 -30.12
C GLY A 368 18.94 13.10 -29.11
N PHE A 369 18.31 13.46 -28.00
CA PHE A 369 18.84 14.37 -26.98
C PHE A 369 19.04 13.65 -25.64
N THR A 370 20.02 14.10 -24.85
CA THR A 370 20.19 13.67 -23.45
C THR A 370 19.18 14.32 -22.50
N ALA A 371 18.65 15.49 -22.88
CA ALA A 371 17.67 16.24 -22.11
C ALA A 371 16.30 15.55 -22.12
N ASP A 372 15.63 15.54 -20.98
CA ASP A 372 14.35 14.87 -20.83
C ASP A 372 13.18 15.84 -21.05
N PHE A 373 12.79 16.02 -22.31
CA PHE A 373 11.64 16.87 -22.65
C PHE A 373 10.29 16.24 -22.27
N VAL A 374 10.24 14.92 -22.06
CA VAL A 374 9.02 14.20 -21.65
C VAL A 374 8.86 14.22 -20.14
N GLY A 375 9.95 14.04 -19.40
CA GLY A 375 9.99 13.93 -17.94
C GLY A 375 9.92 12.50 -17.42
N HIS A 376 9.74 11.50 -18.29
CA HIS A 376 9.56 10.10 -17.90
C HIS A 376 10.87 9.50 -17.37
N GLY A 377 11.97 9.59 -18.11
CA GLY A 377 13.28 9.11 -17.69
C GLY A 377 13.80 9.74 -16.40
N THR A 378 13.49 11.03 -16.19
CA THR A 378 13.80 11.72 -14.93
C THR A 378 13.00 11.17 -13.75
N HIS A 379 11.71 10.90 -13.95
CA HIS A 379 10.84 10.31 -12.91
C HIS A 379 11.29 8.89 -12.55
N VAL A 380 11.54 8.07 -13.57
CA VAL A 380 12.06 6.70 -13.46
C VAL A 380 13.39 6.70 -12.71
N SER A 381 14.32 7.57 -13.09
CA SER A 381 15.62 7.72 -12.41
C SER A 381 15.47 8.14 -10.95
N GLY A 382 14.56 9.08 -10.67
CA GLY A 382 14.28 9.52 -9.30
C GLY A 382 13.72 8.40 -8.42
N SER A 383 12.96 7.46 -9.00
CA SER A 383 12.38 6.34 -8.27
C SER A 383 13.44 5.29 -7.90
N ALA A 384 14.48 5.12 -8.72
CA ALA A 384 15.60 4.22 -8.42
C ALA A 384 16.60 4.87 -7.46
N VAL A 385 17.12 6.06 -7.80
CA VAL A 385 18.28 6.64 -7.11
C VAL A 385 18.04 8.03 -6.51
N GLY A 386 16.86 8.64 -6.66
CA GLY A 386 16.64 10.02 -6.23
C GLY A 386 16.89 10.21 -4.72
N ASP A 387 17.44 11.36 -4.32
CA ASP A 387 17.48 11.78 -2.92
C ASP A 387 17.56 13.30 -2.81
N ALA A 388 16.43 13.95 -2.52
CA ALA A 388 16.41 15.38 -2.19
C ALA A 388 15.17 15.78 -1.39
N MET A 389 15.18 17.02 -0.89
CA MET A 389 14.06 17.61 -0.16
C MET A 389 13.06 18.29 -1.11
N MET A 390 11.77 18.02 -0.90
CA MET A 390 10.62 18.79 -1.36
C MET A 390 10.03 19.53 -0.16
N GLY A 391 10.41 20.80 0.04
CA GLY A 391 10.09 21.52 1.27
C GLY A 391 10.68 20.81 2.50
N ASN A 392 9.82 20.30 3.38
CA ASN A 392 10.22 19.56 4.59
C ASN A 392 10.16 18.02 4.42
N ILE A 393 9.84 17.54 3.21
CA ILE A 393 9.66 16.11 2.92
C ILE A 393 10.88 15.62 2.14
N ARG A 394 11.47 14.49 2.53
CA ARG A 394 12.54 13.85 1.76
C ARG A 394 11.90 12.94 0.72
N VAL A 395 12.26 13.12 -0.55
CA VAL A 395 11.82 12.25 -1.65
C VAL A 395 13.02 11.41 -2.07
N THR A 396 12.96 10.12 -1.73
CA THR A 396 14.05 9.16 -1.97
C THR A 396 13.62 8.05 -2.91
N GLY A 397 14.52 7.59 -3.77
CA GLY A 397 14.38 6.34 -4.51
C GLY A 397 14.69 5.14 -3.62
N THR A 398 14.65 3.94 -4.20
CA THR A 398 14.93 2.69 -3.48
C THR A 398 16.41 2.50 -3.13
N ALA A 399 17.32 3.06 -3.93
CA ALA A 399 18.77 3.03 -3.73
C ALA A 399 19.37 4.46 -3.75
N PRO A 400 19.10 5.30 -2.73
CA PRO A 400 19.48 6.72 -2.75
C PRO A 400 20.99 6.99 -2.66
N GLN A 401 21.83 5.99 -2.37
CA GLN A 401 23.30 6.10 -2.41
C GLN A 401 23.93 5.45 -3.66
N ALA A 402 23.14 4.83 -4.53
CA ALA A 402 23.64 4.35 -5.81
C ALA A 402 23.92 5.51 -6.77
N HIS A 403 24.86 5.27 -7.66
CA HIS A 403 25.17 6.14 -8.79
C HIS A 403 24.31 5.78 -10.00
N LEU A 404 24.17 6.74 -10.92
CA LEU A 404 23.31 6.66 -12.10
C LEU A 404 24.12 6.80 -13.39
N VAL A 405 23.89 5.87 -14.30
CA VAL A 405 24.20 6.04 -15.73
C VAL A 405 22.87 6.17 -16.46
N MET A 406 22.60 7.34 -17.01
CA MET A 406 21.41 7.55 -17.84
C MET A 406 21.77 7.31 -19.31
N GLN A 407 20.99 6.48 -20.01
CA GLN A 407 21.06 6.32 -21.45
C GLN A 407 19.76 6.83 -22.09
N SER A 408 19.83 7.95 -22.78
CA SER A 408 18.69 8.45 -23.56
C SER A 408 18.53 7.63 -24.83
N ILE A 409 17.35 7.02 -24.98
CA ILE A 409 16.92 6.26 -26.16
C ILE A 409 15.65 6.88 -26.77
N TYR A 410 15.40 8.16 -26.52
CA TYR A 410 14.27 8.88 -27.12
C TYR A 410 14.65 9.49 -28.45
N ASP A 411 13.96 9.08 -29.50
CA ASP A 411 14.30 9.45 -30.86
C ASP A 411 13.08 9.93 -31.66
N GLU A 412 13.35 10.74 -32.68
CA GLU A 412 12.36 11.30 -33.59
C GLU A 412 12.40 10.57 -34.93
N GLU A 413 11.28 9.98 -35.34
CA GLU A 413 11.13 9.44 -36.68
C GLU A 413 9.80 9.87 -37.30
N GLN A 414 9.88 10.49 -38.48
CA GLN A 414 8.73 10.89 -39.30
C GLN A 414 7.71 11.80 -38.56
N GLY A 415 8.21 12.69 -37.73
CA GLY A 415 7.45 13.63 -36.91
C GLY A 415 6.91 13.04 -35.61
N ARG A 416 7.31 11.81 -35.23
CA ARG A 416 6.87 11.15 -33.99
C ARG A 416 8.06 10.81 -33.11
N TRP A 417 8.00 11.28 -31.86
CA TRP A 417 8.97 10.98 -30.84
C TRP A 417 8.58 9.71 -30.08
N THR A 418 9.51 8.75 -29.97
CA THR A 418 9.27 7.46 -29.31
C THR A 418 10.55 6.91 -28.70
N ILE A 419 10.40 5.99 -27.75
CA ILE A 419 11.51 5.14 -27.30
C ILE A 419 11.98 4.26 -28.46
N ARG A 420 13.27 4.33 -28.77
CA ARG A 420 13.97 3.57 -29.82
C ARG A 420 15.32 3.08 -29.28
N PRO A 421 15.37 1.89 -28.67
CA PRO A 421 16.64 1.29 -28.28
C PRO A 421 17.49 0.96 -29.53
N PRO A 422 18.80 0.69 -29.37
CA PRO A 422 19.65 0.21 -30.45
C PRO A 422 19.10 -1.09 -31.06
N ASN A 423 19.47 -1.37 -32.31
CA ASN A 423 19.01 -2.57 -33.01
C ASN A 423 19.51 -3.86 -32.35
N ASP A 424 20.70 -3.82 -31.76
CA ASP A 424 21.27 -4.88 -30.94
C ASP A 424 21.23 -4.42 -29.49
N LEU A 425 20.39 -5.04 -28.66
CA LEU A 425 20.26 -4.67 -27.25
C LEU A 425 21.52 -4.94 -26.44
N THR A 426 22.46 -5.76 -26.91
CA THR A 426 23.74 -5.95 -26.21
C THR A 426 24.57 -4.67 -26.18
N GLU A 427 24.43 -3.79 -27.19
CA GLU A 427 25.07 -2.46 -27.19
C GLU A 427 24.51 -1.56 -26.08
N LEU A 428 23.22 -1.70 -25.75
CA LEU A 428 22.57 -0.97 -24.67
C LEU A 428 23.22 -1.29 -23.33
N PHE A 429 23.50 -2.56 -23.07
CA PHE A 429 24.00 -3.04 -21.78
C PHE A 429 25.52 -2.96 -21.64
N ARG A 430 26.26 -3.10 -22.75
CA ARG A 430 27.73 -3.19 -22.74
C ARG A 430 28.41 -1.94 -22.19
N GLY A 431 28.04 -0.76 -22.68
CA GLY A 431 28.67 0.50 -22.27
C GLY A 431 28.62 0.72 -20.76
N PRO A 432 27.42 0.73 -20.13
CA PRO A 432 27.31 0.86 -18.69
C PRO A 432 28.04 -0.23 -17.91
N TYR A 433 28.03 -1.47 -18.40
CA TYR A 433 28.71 -2.60 -17.75
C TYR A 433 30.23 -2.46 -17.75
N GLU A 434 30.83 -2.21 -18.91
CA GLU A 434 32.28 -2.19 -19.11
C GLU A 434 32.92 -0.86 -18.67
N GLU A 435 32.24 0.27 -18.88
CA GLU A 435 32.83 1.62 -18.69
C GLU A 435 32.51 2.23 -17.32
N HIS A 436 31.34 1.93 -16.76
CA HIS A 436 30.83 2.55 -15.53
C HIS A 436 30.56 1.56 -14.40
N ASP A 437 30.93 0.29 -14.58
CA ASP A 437 30.72 -0.78 -13.59
C ASP A 437 29.24 -0.97 -13.18
N ALA A 438 28.30 -0.63 -14.07
CA ALA A 438 26.88 -0.87 -13.83
C ALA A 438 26.61 -2.38 -13.73
N ARG A 439 25.95 -2.79 -12.65
CA ARG A 439 25.53 -4.19 -12.42
C ARG A 439 24.03 -4.36 -12.27
N VAL A 440 23.29 -3.26 -12.40
CA VAL A 440 21.85 -3.25 -12.51
C VAL A 440 21.48 -2.36 -13.69
N HIS A 441 20.65 -2.86 -14.60
CA HIS A 441 20.14 -2.12 -15.73
C HIS A 441 18.61 -2.13 -15.73
N SER A 442 17.98 -0.96 -15.74
CA SER A 442 16.53 -0.79 -15.69
C SER A 442 15.98 -0.26 -17.02
N ASN A 443 14.92 -0.89 -17.51
CA ASN A 443 14.28 -0.58 -18.79
C ASN A 443 12.78 -0.40 -18.58
N SER A 444 12.34 0.86 -18.48
CA SER A 444 10.95 1.22 -18.16
C SER A 444 10.09 1.50 -19.39
N TRP A 445 10.33 0.72 -20.44
CA TRP A 445 9.66 0.79 -21.74
C TRP A 445 9.25 -0.60 -22.19
N ALA A 446 8.21 -0.66 -23.03
CA ALA A 446 7.60 -1.90 -23.49
C ALA A 446 7.10 -1.71 -24.92
N CYS A 447 7.20 -2.74 -25.77
CA CYS A 447 6.74 -2.65 -27.15
C CYS A 447 5.20 -2.70 -27.26
N ASN A 448 4.61 -1.88 -28.12
CA ASN A 448 3.16 -1.94 -28.33
C ASN A 448 2.75 -3.19 -29.11
N LYS A 449 1.49 -3.60 -28.92
CA LYS A 449 0.84 -4.67 -29.71
C LYS A 449 0.94 -4.35 -31.21
N THR A 450 1.29 -5.35 -32.01
CA THR A 450 1.30 -5.20 -33.47
C THR A 450 -0.11 -5.34 -34.05
N THR A 451 -0.30 -4.98 -35.31
CA THR A 451 -1.58 -5.25 -36.02
C THR A 451 -1.94 -6.74 -36.06
N ASN A 452 -0.95 -7.62 -35.89
CA ASN A 452 -1.11 -9.08 -35.91
C ASN A 452 -1.14 -9.69 -34.51
N GLY A 453 -1.21 -8.86 -33.45
CA GLY A 453 -1.25 -9.31 -32.06
C GLY A 453 0.06 -9.09 -31.28
N TRP A 454 0.11 -9.68 -30.09
CA TRP A 454 1.26 -9.64 -29.19
C TRP A 454 2.40 -10.51 -29.72
N LEU A 455 3.61 -9.96 -29.71
CA LEU A 455 4.81 -10.70 -30.07
C LEU A 455 5.24 -11.58 -28.89
N GLY A 456 5.55 -12.85 -29.18
CA GLY A 456 6.21 -13.72 -28.21
C GLY A 456 7.70 -13.41 -28.07
N TYR A 457 8.45 -14.35 -27.50
CA TYR A 457 9.91 -14.31 -27.44
C TYR A 457 10.50 -14.05 -28.84
N ASN A 458 11.42 -13.10 -28.95
CA ASN A 458 12.04 -12.71 -30.22
C ASN A 458 13.55 -12.46 -30.04
N ILE A 459 14.21 -11.95 -31.09
CA ILE A 459 15.65 -11.69 -31.06
C ILE A 459 16.09 -10.72 -29.95
N GLY A 460 15.29 -9.70 -29.63
CA GLY A 460 15.60 -8.79 -28.53
C GLY A 460 15.52 -9.48 -27.16
N ALA A 461 14.57 -10.40 -26.98
CA ALA A 461 14.52 -11.24 -25.77
C ALA A 461 15.76 -12.16 -25.69
N GLU A 462 16.19 -12.70 -26.83
CA GLU A 462 17.39 -13.53 -26.94
C GLU A 462 18.67 -12.74 -26.65
N GLU A 463 18.79 -11.51 -27.12
CA GLU A 463 19.91 -10.60 -26.82
C GLU A 463 20.01 -10.28 -25.32
N VAL A 464 18.88 -10.08 -24.64
CA VAL A 464 18.83 -9.92 -23.17
C VAL A 464 19.29 -11.20 -22.47
N ASP A 465 18.79 -12.37 -22.89
CA ASP A 465 19.21 -13.65 -22.32
C ASP A 465 20.69 -13.94 -22.56
N ASN A 466 21.20 -13.65 -23.77
CA ASN A 466 22.61 -13.75 -24.14
C ASN A 466 23.48 -12.89 -23.21
N PHE A 467 23.11 -11.62 -23.03
CA PHE A 467 23.92 -10.70 -22.24
C PHE A 467 24.02 -11.14 -20.77
N VAL A 468 22.91 -11.55 -20.15
CA VAL A 468 22.91 -12.02 -18.75
C VAL A 468 23.60 -13.39 -18.62
N TRP A 469 23.50 -14.24 -19.65
CA TRP A 469 24.19 -15.53 -19.67
C TRP A 469 25.72 -15.35 -19.71
N ASP A 470 26.21 -14.43 -20.54
CA ASP A 470 27.64 -14.12 -20.66
C ASP A 470 28.16 -13.26 -19.48
N ASN A 471 27.29 -12.46 -18.86
CA ASN A 471 27.60 -11.58 -17.73
C ASN A 471 26.69 -11.91 -16.55
N PRO A 472 26.96 -13.01 -15.81
CA PRO A 472 26.04 -13.53 -14.80
C PRO A 472 25.85 -12.60 -13.60
N ASP A 473 26.66 -11.56 -13.45
CA ASP A 473 26.57 -10.54 -12.43
C ASP A 473 25.76 -9.29 -12.85
N MET A 474 25.25 -9.22 -14.08
CA MET A 474 24.37 -8.14 -14.55
C MET A 474 22.89 -8.47 -14.28
N VAL A 475 22.22 -7.65 -13.46
CA VAL A 475 20.77 -7.72 -13.26
C VAL A 475 20.07 -6.82 -14.28
N ILE A 476 19.20 -7.39 -15.13
CA ILE A 476 18.40 -6.60 -16.09
C ILE A 476 16.92 -6.63 -15.69
N CYS A 477 16.34 -5.46 -15.49
CA CYS A 477 14.91 -5.27 -15.18
C CYS A 477 14.16 -4.69 -16.39
N PHE A 478 12.96 -5.22 -16.66
CA PHE A 478 12.06 -4.74 -17.71
C PHE A 478 10.65 -4.51 -17.17
N ALA A 479 10.02 -3.41 -17.60
CA ALA A 479 8.60 -3.18 -17.37
C ALA A 479 7.75 -4.22 -18.11
N ALA A 480 6.73 -4.76 -17.43
CA ALA A 480 5.78 -5.70 -18.02
C ALA A 480 4.95 -5.08 -19.16
N GLY A 481 4.70 -3.77 -19.10
CA GLY A 481 3.85 -3.03 -20.01
C GLY A 481 2.54 -2.57 -19.37
N ASN A 482 1.92 -1.53 -19.96
CA ASN A 482 0.68 -0.92 -19.47
C ASN A 482 -0.52 -1.28 -20.37
N ASN A 483 -0.48 -2.43 -21.03
CA ASN A 483 -1.38 -2.79 -22.11
C ASN A 483 -2.32 -3.93 -21.73
N ALA A 484 -2.74 -4.01 -20.47
CA ALA A 484 -3.79 -4.93 -20.06
C ALA A 484 -5.03 -4.75 -20.95
N GLU A 485 -5.54 -5.86 -21.47
CA GLU A 485 -6.76 -5.91 -22.28
C GLU A 485 -7.83 -6.67 -21.51
N TYR A 486 -9.08 -6.24 -21.67
CA TYR A 486 -10.24 -6.87 -21.04
C TYR A 486 -11.22 -7.34 -22.12
N ASP A 487 -11.83 -8.50 -21.92
CA ASP A 487 -12.88 -9.00 -22.77
C ASP A 487 -14.21 -8.26 -22.53
N ALA A 488 -15.24 -8.59 -23.33
CA ALA A 488 -16.56 -7.96 -23.23
C ALA A 488 -17.26 -8.17 -21.87
N ASN A 489 -16.80 -9.14 -21.06
CA ASN A 489 -17.33 -9.44 -19.74
C ASN A 489 -16.52 -8.74 -18.62
N GLY A 490 -15.49 -7.96 -18.97
CA GLY A 490 -14.59 -7.33 -18.01
C GLY A 490 -13.55 -8.30 -17.42
N THR A 491 -13.36 -9.48 -18.02
CA THR A 491 -12.32 -10.42 -17.63
C THR A 491 -11.02 -10.05 -18.31
N ILE A 492 -9.90 -10.10 -17.58
CA ILE A 492 -8.61 -9.74 -18.14
C ILE A 492 -8.11 -10.81 -19.12
N CYS A 493 -7.68 -10.37 -20.29
CA CYS A 493 -7.06 -11.23 -21.30
C CYS A 493 -5.67 -11.66 -20.84
N GLU A 494 -5.13 -12.72 -21.44
CA GLU A 494 -3.78 -13.20 -21.17
C GLU A 494 -2.78 -12.76 -22.26
N GLY A 495 -1.49 -12.74 -21.91
CA GLY A 495 -0.39 -12.66 -22.87
C GLY A 495 -0.12 -11.29 -23.48
N GLN A 496 -0.12 -10.24 -22.65
CA GLN A 496 0.24 -8.87 -23.05
C GLN A 496 1.67 -8.46 -22.67
N ILE A 497 2.49 -9.40 -22.20
CA ILE A 497 3.90 -9.13 -21.89
C ILE A 497 4.67 -8.99 -23.21
N CYS A 498 5.46 -7.93 -23.28
CA CYS A 498 6.25 -7.56 -24.43
C CYS A 498 7.45 -8.49 -24.63
N ALA A 499 7.92 -8.62 -25.87
CA ALA A 499 8.91 -9.63 -26.22
C ALA A 499 10.20 -9.58 -25.38
N GLN A 500 10.81 -8.40 -25.19
CA GLN A 500 12.03 -8.25 -24.38
C GLN A 500 11.78 -8.60 -22.91
N ALA A 501 10.60 -8.24 -22.40
CA ALA A 501 10.15 -8.58 -21.05
C ALA A 501 9.77 -10.08 -20.91
N LEU A 502 9.79 -10.87 -21.99
CA LEU A 502 9.68 -12.33 -21.95
C LEU A 502 11.04 -13.02 -21.84
N ALA A 503 12.17 -12.28 -21.86
CA ALA A 503 13.49 -12.86 -21.63
C ALA A 503 13.52 -13.63 -20.29
N LYS A 504 14.12 -14.82 -20.32
CA LYS A 504 14.13 -15.75 -19.17
C LYS A 504 15.00 -15.22 -18.04
N ASN A 505 16.11 -14.59 -18.40
CA ASN A 505 17.17 -14.17 -17.49
C ASN A 505 17.00 -12.75 -16.96
N CYS A 506 15.97 -12.03 -17.40
CA CYS A 506 15.61 -10.73 -16.84
C CYS A 506 14.63 -10.86 -15.66
N ILE A 507 14.44 -9.74 -14.96
CA ILE A 507 13.37 -9.54 -13.97
C ILE A 507 12.31 -8.64 -14.61
N THR A 508 11.17 -9.23 -14.93
CA THR A 508 10.01 -8.53 -15.49
C THR A 508 9.12 -8.05 -14.37
N VAL A 509 8.82 -6.75 -14.37
CA VAL A 509 8.14 -6.07 -13.26
C VAL A 509 6.79 -5.54 -13.70
N GLY A 510 5.72 -6.08 -13.11
CA GLY A 510 4.37 -5.52 -13.21
C GLY A 510 4.11 -4.47 -12.12
N ALA A 511 2.93 -3.84 -12.18
CA ALA A 511 2.54 -2.79 -11.24
C ALA A 511 1.46 -3.30 -10.28
N SER A 512 1.70 -3.13 -8.98
CA SER A 512 0.64 -3.12 -7.98
C SER A 512 0.17 -1.70 -7.73
N GLU A 513 -0.99 -1.55 -7.10
CA GLU A 513 -1.40 -0.25 -6.59
C GLU A 513 -0.47 0.18 -5.44
N ASN A 514 -0.24 1.47 -5.37
CA ASN A 514 0.24 2.14 -4.17
C ASN A 514 -0.94 2.38 -3.23
N GLU A 515 -0.68 2.83 -2.00
CA GLU A 515 -1.72 3.04 -0.99
C GLU A 515 -1.88 4.52 -0.68
N ARG A 516 -2.85 5.16 -1.34
CA ARG A 516 -3.09 6.60 -1.26
C ARG A 516 -4.58 6.89 -1.19
N PRO A 517 -5.17 6.88 0.00
CA PRO A 517 -6.62 7.04 0.17
C PRO A 517 -7.14 8.38 -0.35
N VAL A 518 -8.34 8.36 -0.94
CA VAL A 518 -8.99 9.52 -1.56
C VAL A 518 -9.12 10.71 -0.60
N GLN A 519 -9.30 10.45 0.69
CA GLN A 519 -9.45 11.45 1.75
C GLN A 519 -8.23 12.39 1.83
N ASP A 520 -7.03 11.85 1.58
CA ASP A 520 -5.77 12.57 1.72
C ASP A 520 -5.23 13.08 0.38
N TYR A 521 -5.54 12.38 -0.72
CA TYR A 521 -4.92 12.57 -2.03
C TYR A 521 -5.86 13.12 -3.11
N GLY A 522 -7.15 13.18 -2.80
CA GLY A 522 -8.16 13.41 -3.81
C GLY A 522 -8.33 12.20 -4.73
N GLU A 523 -9.40 12.24 -5.50
CA GLU A 523 -9.77 11.11 -6.36
C GLU A 523 -9.02 11.15 -7.69
N VAL A 524 -8.17 10.16 -7.92
CA VAL A 524 -7.54 9.89 -9.23
C VAL A 524 -8.03 8.56 -9.76
N ARG A 525 -8.65 8.56 -10.95
CA ARG A 525 -9.29 7.36 -11.54
C ARG A 525 -8.44 6.75 -12.63
N TYR A 526 -8.61 5.46 -12.92
CA TYR A 526 -7.85 4.80 -14.00
C TYR A 526 -8.05 5.48 -15.35
N HIS A 527 -9.27 5.89 -15.67
CA HIS A 527 -9.54 6.70 -16.87
C HIS A 527 -8.76 8.01 -16.92
N SER A 528 -8.30 8.57 -15.81
CA SER A 528 -7.64 9.88 -15.81
C SER A 528 -6.14 9.84 -16.13
N ILE A 529 -5.53 8.65 -16.23
CA ILE A 529 -4.09 8.49 -16.44
C ILE A 529 -3.73 8.72 -17.92
N GLN A 530 -2.73 9.57 -18.19
CA GLN A 530 -2.34 10.00 -19.54
C GLN A 530 -1.86 8.89 -20.49
N ASN A 531 -1.50 7.72 -19.98
CA ASN A 531 -0.91 6.61 -20.75
C ASN A 531 -1.90 5.49 -21.08
N THR A 532 -3.17 5.64 -20.68
CA THR A 532 -4.20 4.62 -20.89
C THR A 532 -5.29 5.17 -21.78
N ASP A 533 -5.61 4.46 -22.87
CA ASP A 533 -6.77 4.77 -23.69
C ASP A 533 -8.02 4.68 -22.79
N HIS A 534 -8.90 5.68 -22.80
CA HIS A 534 -10.15 5.63 -22.02
C HIS A 534 -11.02 4.40 -22.38
N SER A 535 -10.82 3.82 -23.57
CA SER A 535 -11.46 2.57 -24.00
C SER A 535 -10.74 1.29 -23.56
N GLN A 536 -9.57 1.41 -22.94
CA GLN A 536 -8.79 0.26 -22.45
C GLN A 536 -9.48 -0.46 -21.29
N PHE A 537 -10.21 0.27 -20.44
CA PHE A 537 -10.85 -0.29 -19.26
C PHE A 537 -12.36 -0.38 -19.42
N PRO A 538 -12.99 -1.47 -18.93
CA PRO A 538 -14.40 -1.47 -18.59
C PRO A 538 -14.74 -0.29 -17.69
N ASN A 539 -15.94 0.30 -17.84
CA ASN A 539 -16.33 1.52 -17.13
C ASN A 539 -16.20 1.39 -15.60
N ASP A 540 -16.52 0.23 -15.05
CA ASP A 540 -16.46 -0.06 -13.63
C ASP A 540 -15.01 -0.16 -13.12
N ILE A 541 -14.04 -0.59 -13.94
CA ILE A 541 -12.62 -0.61 -13.61
C ILE A 541 -12.03 0.79 -13.80
N GLY A 542 -12.31 1.42 -14.93
CA GLY A 542 -11.78 2.73 -15.27
C GLY A 542 -12.23 3.85 -14.32
N ALA A 543 -13.40 3.71 -13.69
CA ALA A 543 -13.91 4.64 -12.69
C ALA A 543 -13.29 4.46 -11.29
N ARG A 544 -12.57 3.37 -11.01
CA ARG A 544 -11.96 3.11 -9.70
C ARG A 544 -10.80 4.04 -9.42
N HIS A 545 -10.59 4.31 -8.14
CA HIS A 545 -9.41 4.98 -7.67
C HIS A 545 -8.16 4.10 -7.88
N ILE A 546 -7.06 4.68 -8.37
CA ILE A 546 -5.89 3.92 -8.85
C ILE A 546 -4.91 3.49 -7.76
N ALA A 547 -5.04 4.03 -6.55
CA ALA A 547 -4.12 3.78 -5.44
C ALA A 547 -4.93 3.43 -4.19
N ALA A 548 -5.90 2.53 -4.36
CA ALA A 548 -6.88 2.21 -3.35
C ALA A 548 -6.34 1.20 -2.33
N HIS A 549 -5.58 0.19 -2.77
CA HIS A 549 -5.13 -0.87 -1.85
C HIS A 549 -3.84 -1.58 -2.29
N ARG A 550 -2.88 -1.69 -1.38
CA ARG A 550 -1.54 -2.26 -1.64
C ARG A 550 -1.53 -3.68 -2.21
N SER A 551 -2.56 -4.48 -1.92
CA SER A 551 -2.64 -5.87 -2.35
C SER A 551 -3.18 -6.03 -3.78
N TYR A 552 -3.56 -4.94 -4.44
CA TYR A 552 -4.15 -4.98 -5.78
C TYR A 552 -3.11 -4.88 -6.87
N VAL A 553 -3.27 -5.67 -7.93
CA VAL A 553 -2.50 -5.47 -9.17
C VAL A 553 -3.15 -4.34 -9.96
N ALA A 554 -2.35 -3.37 -10.40
CA ALA A 554 -2.85 -2.21 -11.13
C ALA A 554 -3.56 -2.64 -12.41
N ALA A 555 -4.70 -2.02 -12.73
CA ALA A 555 -5.55 -2.44 -13.84
C ALA A 555 -4.82 -2.40 -15.19
N PHE A 556 -3.98 -1.38 -15.44
CA PHE A 556 -3.20 -1.27 -16.67
C PHE A 556 -2.08 -2.30 -16.81
N SER A 557 -1.63 -2.94 -15.73
CA SER A 557 -0.45 -3.81 -15.75
C SER A 557 -0.66 -5.01 -16.67
N SER A 558 0.18 -5.17 -17.69
CA SER A 558 0.16 -6.31 -18.61
C SER A 558 0.28 -7.65 -17.87
N ARG A 559 -0.39 -8.68 -18.40
CA ARG A 559 -0.47 -10.04 -17.83
C ARG A 559 0.21 -11.07 -18.71
N GLY A 560 0.84 -12.07 -18.08
CA GLY A 560 1.44 -13.21 -18.77
C GLY A 560 0.41 -14.15 -19.40
N GLN A 561 0.90 -15.22 -20.01
CA GLN A 561 0.07 -16.34 -20.47
C GLN A 561 0.02 -17.42 -19.40
N ASN A 562 -1.07 -18.19 -19.34
CA ASN A 562 -1.21 -19.27 -18.39
C ASN A 562 -0.03 -20.26 -18.46
N ALA A 563 0.43 -20.68 -17.29
CA ALA A 563 1.72 -21.36 -17.08
C ALA A 563 1.82 -22.76 -17.72
N SER A 564 0.71 -23.29 -18.24
CA SER A 564 0.66 -24.55 -18.98
C SER A 564 1.30 -24.48 -20.37
N ILE A 565 1.65 -23.27 -20.86
CA ILE A 565 2.20 -23.09 -22.21
C ILE A 565 3.50 -22.25 -22.23
N ARG A 566 3.69 -21.27 -21.33
CA ARG A 566 4.92 -20.44 -21.21
C ARG A 566 5.11 -19.95 -19.77
N GLY A 567 6.35 -19.63 -19.36
CA GLY A 567 6.73 -19.29 -17.97
C GLY A 567 5.94 -18.11 -17.39
N CYS A 568 5.89 -18.00 -16.06
CA CYS A 568 5.03 -17.00 -15.41
C CYS A 568 5.65 -15.61 -15.50
N LYS A 569 5.01 -14.70 -16.25
CA LYS A 569 5.38 -13.28 -16.33
C LYS A 569 4.19 -12.39 -15.92
N PRO A 570 4.41 -11.22 -15.31
CA PRO A 570 5.70 -10.71 -14.81
C PRO A 570 6.30 -11.64 -13.75
N ASP A 571 7.60 -11.53 -13.48
CA ASP A 571 8.20 -12.33 -12.40
C ASP A 571 7.69 -11.82 -11.04
N LEU A 572 7.59 -10.50 -10.90
CA LEU A 572 7.24 -9.80 -9.67
C LEU A 572 6.40 -8.55 -9.99
N VAL A 573 5.75 -8.00 -8.98
CA VAL A 573 5.14 -6.66 -9.04
C VAL A 573 5.73 -5.73 -7.99
N ALA A 574 5.63 -4.42 -8.21
CA ALA A 574 5.95 -3.40 -7.24
C ALA A 574 4.96 -2.22 -7.36
N PRO A 575 4.85 -1.34 -6.34
CA PRO A 575 3.95 -0.19 -6.41
C PRO A 575 4.23 0.64 -7.66
N GLY A 576 3.20 0.79 -8.51
CA GLY A 576 3.33 1.48 -9.79
C GLY A 576 2.23 2.51 -10.04
N THR A 577 1.33 2.76 -9.09
CA THR A 577 0.30 3.79 -9.23
C THR A 577 0.61 5.01 -8.37
N TYR A 578 0.44 6.20 -8.96
CA TYR A 578 0.57 7.48 -8.28
C TYR A 578 1.89 7.61 -7.47
N ILE A 579 3.03 7.37 -8.13
CA ILE A 579 4.37 7.45 -7.55
C ILE A 579 4.91 8.88 -7.67
N LEU A 580 5.36 9.48 -6.57
CA LEU A 580 5.93 10.84 -6.56
C LEU A 580 7.43 10.79 -6.81
N SER A 581 7.92 11.33 -7.91
CA SER A 581 9.37 11.34 -8.17
C SER A 581 9.82 12.64 -8.84
N ALA A 582 11.12 12.73 -9.10
CA ALA A 582 11.77 13.89 -9.70
C ALA A 582 11.08 14.29 -11.00
N SER A 583 10.86 15.59 -11.17
CA SER A 583 10.31 16.18 -12.39
C SER A 583 11.42 16.83 -13.20
N SER A 584 11.46 16.54 -14.49
CA SER A 584 12.42 17.18 -15.40
C SER A 584 12.14 18.67 -15.51
N ARG A 585 13.19 19.48 -15.32
CA ARG A 585 13.17 20.93 -15.55
C ARG A 585 13.12 21.30 -17.03
N ALA A 586 13.49 20.37 -17.92
CA ALA A 586 13.42 20.55 -19.36
C ALA A 586 12.06 20.16 -19.97
N ARG A 587 11.13 19.64 -19.16
CA ARG A 587 9.87 19.07 -19.64
C ARG A 587 9.02 20.07 -20.45
N VAL A 588 8.51 19.60 -21.58
CA VAL A 588 7.50 20.26 -22.41
C VAL A 588 6.60 19.19 -23.04
N PRO A 589 5.25 19.22 -22.87
CA PRO A 589 4.41 20.25 -22.26
C PRO A 589 4.19 20.07 -20.75
N ALA A 590 3.50 21.05 -20.14
CA ALA A 590 3.16 21.06 -18.72
C ALA A 590 2.35 19.84 -18.28
N LEU A 591 2.58 19.41 -17.04
CA LEU A 591 1.90 18.27 -16.41
C LEU A 591 0.38 18.50 -16.27
N PRO A 592 -0.45 17.47 -16.48
CA PRO A 592 -1.85 17.47 -16.06
C PRO A 592 -2.01 17.79 -14.59
N ARG A 593 -3.14 18.40 -14.21
CA ARG A 593 -3.41 18.75 -12.81
C ARG A 593 -3.29 17.56 -11.84
N HIS A 594 -3.74 16.38 -12.23
CA HIS A 594 -3.69 15.20 -11.36
C HIS A 594 -2.26 14.69 -11.12
N GLN A 595 -1.30 15.02 -12.00
CA GLN A 595 0.11 14.66 -11.84
C GLN A 595 0.93 15.72 -11.10
N GLN A 596 0.39 16.91 -10.86
CA GLN A 596 1.13 17.99 -10.20
C GLN A 596 1.23 17.75 -8.69
N SER A 597 2.44 17.90 -8.14
CA SER A 597 2.68 17.81 -6.69
C SER A 597 2.48 19.14 -5.94
N GLY A 598 2.42 20.25 -6.68
CA GLY A 598 2.49 21.61 -6.12
C GLY A 598 3.91 22.19 -6.05
N ASP A 599 4.96 21.36 -6.21
CA ASP A 599 6.35 21.78 -6.41
C ASP A 599 6.80 21.38 -7.82
N PRO A 600 7.31 22.30 -8.65
CA PRO A 600 7.71 22.00 -10.03
C PRO A 600 8.89 21.00 -10.14
N HIS A 601 9.61 20.72 -9.05
CA HIS A 601 10.70 19.73 -9.02
C HIS A 601 10.20 18.29 -8.87
N TRP A 602 8.91 18.08 -8.62
CA TRP A 602 8.36 16.77 -8.28
C TRP A 602 6.99 16.54 -8.92
N HIS A 603 6.70 15.32 -9.34
CA HIS A 603 5.38 15.00 -9.91
C HIS A 603 4.98 13.55 -9.69
N TYR A 604 3.68 13.29 -9.78
CA TYR A 604 3.12 11.95 -9.72
C TYR A 604 3.06 11.34 -11.12
N ASP A 605 3.39 10.05 -11.21
CA ASP A 605 3.14 9.27 -12.41
C ASP A 605 2.68 7.84 -12.08
N SER A 606 2.11 7.15 -13.06
CA SER A 606 1.60 5.79 -12.93
C SER A 606 1.98 4.92 -14.12
N GLY A 607 2.47 3.72 -13.84
CA GLY A 607 2.82 2.73 -14.84
C GLY A 607 3.68 1.60 -14.26
N THR A 608 3.78 0.52 -15.02
CA THR A 608 4.85 -0.49 -14.82
C THR A 608 6.24 0.14 -14.93
N SER A 609 6.34 1.24 -15.67
CA SER A 609 7.51 2.12 -15.73
C SER A 609 7.90 2.77 -14.40
N MET A 610 6.97 2.94 -13.46
CA MET A 610 7.29 3.43 -12.11
C MET A 610 7.63 2.28 -11.16
N ALA A 611 7.06 1.09 -11.37
CA ALA A 611 7.35 -0.09 -10.56
C ALA A 611 8.75 -0.67 -10.83
N THR A 612 9.17 -0.70 -12.10
CA THR A 612 10.46 -1.26 -12.55
C THR A 612 11.70 -0.63 -11.90
N PRO A 613 11.86 0.71 -11.85
CA PRO A 613 13.02 1.34 -11.22
C PRO A 613 13.07 1.11 -9.69
N LEU A 614 11.91 0.95 -9.04
CA LEU A 614 11.88 0.59 -7.62
C LEU A 614 12.53 -0.79 -7.40
N VAL A 615 12.16 -1.78 -8.21
CA VAL A 615 12.77 -3.12 -8.16
C VAL A 615 14.26 -3.09 -8.54
N ALA A 616 14.66 -2.26 -9.50
CA ALA A 616 16.06 -2.09 -9.85
C ALA A 616 16.89 -1.55 -8.66
N GLY A 617 16.41 -0.54 -7.93
CA GLY A 617 17.11 -0.10 -6.73
C GLY A 617 17.04 -1.11 -5.58
N CYS A 618 15.97 -1.90 -5.44
CA CYS A 618 15.96 -3.05 -4.53
C CYS A 618 17.05 -4.08 -4.88
N ALA A 619 17.28 -4.34 -6.18
CA ALA A 619 18.38 -5.19 -6.63
C ALA A 619 19.75 -4.60 -6.24
N ALA A 620 19.97 -3.29 -6.42
CA ALA A 620 21.20 -2.63 -5.98
C ALA A 620 21.40 -2.73 -4.45
N VAL A 621 20.35 -2.52 -3.67
CA VAL A 621 20.39 -2.68 -2.20
C VAL A 621 20.75 -4.11 -1.79
N LEU A 622 20.21 -5.14 -2.45
CA LEU A 622 20.59 -6.53 -2.19
C LEU A 622 22.04 -6.83 -2.60
N ARG A 623 22.51 -6.25 -3.71
CA ARG A 623 23.90 -6.40 -4.13
C ARG A 623 24.87 -5.81 -3.11
N GLU A 624 24.58 -4.63 -2.56
CA GLU A 624 25.35 -4.03 -1.47
C GLU A 624 25.43 -4.97 -0.27
N ALA A 625 24.28 -5.49 0.19
CA ALA A 625 24.23 -6.40 1.33
C ALA A 625 25.03 -7.70 1.12
N LEU A 626 24.94 -8.28 -0.08
CA LEU A 626 25.70 -9.50 -0.42
C LEU A 626 27.22 -9.24 -0.45
N LEU A 627 27.65 -8.10 -1.00
CA LEU A 627 29.07 -7.73 -1.06
C LEU A 627 29.65 -7.45 0.33
N ASP A 628 28.87 -6.85 1.23
CA ASP A 628 29.25 -6.65 2.63
C ASP A 628 29.45 -7.99 3.36
N GLU A 629 28.68 -9.02 2.99
CA GLU A 629 28.86 -10.41 3.45
C GLU A 629 29.87 -11.23 2.61
N HIS A 630 30.64 -10.57 1.73
CA HIS A 630 31.65 -11.19 0.85
C HIS A 630 31.09 -12.26 -0.11
N VAL A 631 29.84 -12.09 -0.56
CA VAL A 631 29.18 -12.93 -1.56
C VAL A 631 29.08 -12.18 -2.88
N GLU A 632 29.69 -12.72 -3.94
CA GLU A 632 29.62 -12.16 -5.29
C GLU A 632 28.20 -12.30 -5.87
N PRO A 633 27.46 -11.19 -6.11
CA PRO A 633 26.06 -11.28 -6.50
C PRO A 633 25.89 -11.62 -7.98
N SER A 634 25.21 -12.73 -8.27
CA SER A 634 24.72 -13.00 -9.63
C SER A 634 23.28 -12.50 -9.84
N ALA A 635 22.90 -12.32 -11.09
CA ALA A 635 21.56 -11.97 -11.53
C ALA A 635 20.50 -12.97 -11.03
N HIS A 636 20.80 -14.27 -11.15
CA HIS A 636 19.88 -15.32 -10.72
C HIS A 636 19.79 -15.42 -9.19
N LEU A 637 20.84 -15.08 -8.43
CA LEU A 637 20.77 -14.98 -6.96
C LEU A 637 19.91 -13.80 -6.52
N ILE A 638 20.11 -12.62 -7.12
CA ILE A 638 19.28 -11.44 -6.87
C ILE A 638 17.82 -11.73 -7.19
N LYS A 639 17.53 -12.37 -8.33
CA LYS A 639 16.18 -12.81 -8.70
C LYS A 639 15.60 -13.78 -7.68
N ALA A 640 16.37 -14.79 -7.25
CA ALA A 640 15.94 -15.75 -6.23
C ALA A 640 15.62 -15.08 -4.88
N LEU A 641 16.43 -14.11 -4.44
CA LEU A 641 16.23 -13.35 -3.20
C LEU A 641 14.94 -12.53 -3.26
N LEU A 642 14.74 -11.76 -4.33
CA LEU A 642 13.53 -10.95 -4.53
C LEU A 642 12.26 -11.81 -4.56
N VAL A 643 12.30 -12.94 -5.28
CA VAL A 643 11.18 -13.89 -5.35
C VAL A 643 10.90 -14.56 -4.02
N ASN A 644 11.94 -14.99 -3.30
CA ASN A 644 11.77 -15.64 -2.02
C ASN A 644 11.18 -14.68 -0.97
N GLY A 645 11.57 -13.41 -1.00
CA GLY A 645 11.05 -12.39 -0.08
C GLY A 645 9.64 -11.90 -0.39
N ALA A 646 9.21 -11.98 -1.66
CA ALA A 646 7.96 -11.37 -2.12
C ALA A 646 6.71 -11.73 -1.29
N GLU A 647 5.79 -10.76 -1.16
CA GLU A 647 4.47 -10.86 -0.50
C GLU A 647 3.36 -11.32 -1.46
N ARG A 648 2.47 -12.21 -0.99
CA ARG A 648 1.38 -12.77 -1.80
C ARG A 648 0.37 -11.67 -2.13
N MET A 649 -0.09 -11.64 -3.38
CA MET A 649 -1.00 -10.62 -3.89
C MET A 649 -2.39 -11.20 -4.12
N PHE A 650 -3.42 -10.37 -3.93
CA PHE A 650 -4.82 -10.71 -4.13
C PHE A 650 -5.38 -9.97 -5.35
N ILE A 651 -6.38 -10.52 -6.03
CA ILE A 651 -7.00 -9.86 -7.20
C ILE A 651 -8.44 -9.50 -6.87
N PRO A 652 -8.83 -8.21 -6.92
CA PRO A 652 -10.18 -7.78 -6.57
C PRO A 652 -11.08 -7.59 -7.79
N THR A 653 -11.54 -8.66 -8.45
CA THR A 653 -12.69 -8.56 -9.40
C THR A 653 -13.44 -9.88 -9.58
N THR A 654 -14.46 -10.10 -8.72
CA THR A 654 -15.79 -10.78 -8.87
C THR A 654 -15.95 -12.10 -9.65
N PRO A 655 -17.05 -12.85 -9.42
CA PRO A 655 -17.52 -13.49 -8.20
C PRO A 655 -17.66 -14.98 -8.49
N ASN A 656 -16.56 -15.70 -8.76
CA ASN A 656 -16.67 -17.15 -8.97
C ASN A 656 -15.38 -17.96 -8.84
N GLU A 657 -14.41 -17.55 -8.03
CA GLU A 657 -13.38 -18.50 -7.59
C GLU A 657 -12.76 -18.06 -6.25
N PHE A 658 -13.31 -18.63 -5.17
CA PHE A 658 -12.57 -18.89 -3.94
C PHE A 658 -11.57 -20.00 -4.22
N LEU A 659 -10.46 -19.64 -4.85
CA LEU A 659 -9.20 -20.32 -4.63
C LEU A 659 -8.24 -19.22 -4.25
N SER A 660 -7.71 -19.26 -3.03
CA SER A 660 -6.49 -18.55 -2.67
C SER A 660 -5.49 -18.71 -3.82
N ILE A 661 -5.32 -17.68 -4.66
CA ILE A 661 -4.74 -17.94 -5.98
C ILE A 661 -3.28 -18.35 -5.77
N GLN A 662 -3.01 -19.61 -6.12
CA GLN A 662 -1.72 -20.26 -5.96
C GLN A 662 -0.63 -19.39 -6.59
N ARG A 663 0.52 -19.27 -5.91
CA ARG A 663 1.74 -18.83 -6.57
C ARG A 663 2.29 -20.00 -7.39
N PRO A 664 2.70 -19.78 -8.64
CA PRO A 664 2.71 -18.52 -9.39
C PRO A 664 1.37 -18.18 -10.08
N ASN A 665 1.12 -16.89 -10.40
CA ASN A 665 -0.04 -16.47 -11.22
C ASN A 665 0.31 -15.39 -12.25
N ILE A 666 -0.43 -15.33 -13.36
CA ILE A 666 -0.15 -14.44 -14.51
C ILE A 666 -0.31 -12.93 -14.23
N HIS A 667 -0.82 -12.57 -13.05
CA HIS A 667 -1.18 -11.21 -12.70
C HIS A 667 -0.12 -10.52 -11.87
N ALA A 668 0.28 -11.16 -10.78
CA ALA A 668 1.31 -10.68 -9.86
C ALA A 668 2.62 -11.47 -9.98
N GLY A 669 2.70 -12.46 -10.87
CA GLY A 669 3.84 -13.35 -10.97
C GLY A 669 3.99 -14.19 -9.71
N LEU A 670 5.18 -14.06 -9.12
CA LEU A 670 5.56 -14.67 -7.85
C LEU A 670 5.27 -13.77 -6.65
N GLY A 671 4.70 -12.57 -6.84
CA GLY A 671 4.25 -11.68 -5.77
C GLY A 671 4.76 -10.24 -5.86
N ARG A 672 4.39 -9.42 -4.88
CA ARG A 672 4.92 -8.06 -4.74
C ARG A 672 6.27 -8.11 -4.03
N VAL A 673 7.25 -7.33 -4.49
CA VAL A 673 8.54 -7.22 -3.82
C VAL A 673 8.34 -6.77 -2.37
N ASP A 674 8.98 -7.51 -1.46
CA ASP A 674 9.17 -7.16 -0.06
C ASP A 674 10.66 -7.41 0.22
N ILE A 675 11.40 -6.33 0.45
CA ILE A 675 12.85 -6.39 0.52
C ILE A 675 13.34 -6.89 1.88
N ALA A 676 12.55 -6.76 2.94
CA ALA A 676 13.01 -7.04 4.29
C ALA A 676 13.37 -8.53 4.49
N PRO A 677 12.55 -9.50 4.07
CA PRO A 677 12.95 -10.91 4.11
C PRO A 677 14.12 -11.21 3.17
N SER A 678 14.16 -10.60 1.97
CA SER A 678 15.27 -10.78 1.03
C SER A 678 16.61 -10.33 1.62
N LEU A 679 16.63 -9.20 2.32
CA LEU A 679 17.81 -8.65 2.99
C LEU A 679 18.20 -9.43 4.23
N ALA A 680 17.23 -9.96 4.98
CA ALA A 680 17.52 -10.87 6.08
C ALA A 680 18.28 -12.11 5.59
N ILE A 681 17.86 -12.68 4.46
CA ILE A 681 18.57 -13.80 3.82
C ILE A 681 19.98 -13.37 3.34
N ALA A 682 20.07 -12.25 2.62
CA ALA A 682 21.33 -11.74 2.08
C ALA A 682 22.36 -11.45 3.19
N SER A 683 21.89 -10.98 4.36
CA SER A 683 22.72 -10.66 5.53
C SER A 683 22.91 -11.85 6.49
N GLY A 684 22.54 -13.07 6.07
CA GLY A 684 22.79 -14.29 6.86
C GLY A 684 21.97 -14.43 8.14
N ALA A 685 20.74 -13.90 8.19
CA ALA A 685 19.87 -14.02 9.35
C ALA A 685 19.62 -15.49 9.76
N LEU A 686 19.44 -15.73 11.07
CA LEU A 686 19.19 -17.07 11.60
C LEU A 686 17.95 -17.71 10.96
N GLY A 687 18.06 -18.98 10.58
CA GLY A 687 16.95 -19.72 9.93
C GLY A 687 16.77 -19.41 8.44
N THR A 688 17.68 -18.62 7.86
CA THR A 688 17.73 -18.39 6.41
C THR A 688 18.97 -19.04 5.80
N GLY A 689 19.03 -19.07 4.47
CA GLY A 689 20.27 -19.33 3.79
C GLY A 689 20.17 -19.24 2.29
N MET A 690 21.33 -19.25 1.66
CA MET A 690 21.47 -19.14 0.22
C MET A 690 22.66 -19.95 -0.25
N CYS A 691 22.60 -20.40 -1.50
CA CYS A 691 23.71 -21.03 -2.18
C CYS A 691 23.66 -20.69 -3.67
N GLN A 692 24.81 -20.32 -4.22
CA GLN A 692 25.02 -20.13 -5.65
C GLN A 692 26.06 -21.13 -6.12
N SER A 693 25.77 -21.83 -7.21
CA SER A 693 26.67 -22.87 -7.74
C SER A 693 26.38 -23.11 -9.23
N SER A 694 27.06 -24.10 -9.81
CA SER A 694 26.83 -24.55 -11.18
C SER A 694 26.75 -26.08 -11.25
N ILE A 695 25.87 -26.62 -12.10
CA ILE A 695 25.75 -28.06 -12.33
C ILE A 695 26.39 -28.45 -13.66
N GLY A 696 27.35 -29.38 -13.60
CA GLY A 696 28.12 -29.86 -14.75
C GLY A 696 27.44 -30.94 -15.62
N ILE A 697 28.13 -31.25 -16.73
CA ILE A 697 27.64 -31.85 -17.99
C ILE A 697 27.43 -33.38 -17.95
N ARG A 698 27.89 -34.09 -16.91
CA ARG A 698 27.87 -35.57 -16.90
C ARG A 698 26.84 -36.12 -15.91
N GLY A 699 25.71 -36.59 -16.47
CA GLY A 699 24.82 -37.62 -15.90
C GLY A 699 24.25 -37.33 -14.51
N SER A 700 22.96 -36.99 -14.44
CA SER A 700 22.19 -36.93 -13.17
C SER A 700 22.96 -36.28 -12.01
N SER A 701 23.63 -35.15 -12.25
CA SER A 701 24.32 -34.42 -11.19
C SER A 701 23.27 -33.90 -10.22
N ILE A 702 23.45 -34.24 -8.94
CA ILE A 702 22.55 -33.90 -7.83
C ILE A 702 23.37 -33.13 -6.82
N LEU A 703 22.98 -31.89 -6.54
CA LEU A 703 23.49 -31.11 -5.42
C LEU A 703 22.52 -31.21 -4.26
N ARG A 704 23.02 -31.55 -3.07
CA ARG A 704 22.21 -31.75 -1.86
C ARG A 704 22.69 -30.79 -0.79
N TYR A 705 21.74 -30.10 -0.17
CA TYR A 705 21.94 -29.25 0.98
C TYR A 705 21.12 -29.83 2.13
N SER A 706 21.73 -29.92 3.31
CA SER A 706 21.01 -30.30 4.53
C SER A 706 20.90 -29.07 5.40
N ILE A 707 19.66 -28.68 5.72
CA ILE A 707 19.34 -27.49 6.49
C ILE A 707 18.78 -27.94 7.83
N LEU A 708 19.25 -27.32 8.90
CA LEU A 708 18.68 -27.51 10.23
C LEU A 708 17.33 -26.77 10.28
N ALA A 709 16.25 -27.51 10.50
CA ALA A 709 14.94 -26.89 10.68
C ALA A 709 14.75 -26.45 12.13
N PRO A 710 14.12 -25.28 12.38
CA PRO A 710 13.68 -24.89 13.71
C PRO A 710 12.80 -25.99 14.34
N ARG A 711 12.82 -26.10 15.67
CA ARG A 711 12.03 -27.11 16.40
C ARG A 711 10.52 -26.83 16.39
N ASP A 712 10.13 -25.60 16.07
CA ASP A 712 8.75 -25.14 16.07
C ASP A 712 8.08 -25.38 14.71
N ARG A 713 6.74 -25.36 14.68
CA ARG A 713 5.99 -25.40 13.42
C ARG A 713 6.35 -24.17 12.60
N CYS A 714 7.04 -24.38 11.49
CA CYS A 714 7.47 -23.33 10.58
C CYS A 714 7.17 -23.73 9.13
N THR A 715 6.92 -22.75 8.27
CA THR A 715 6.76 -22.98 6.84
C THR A 715 8.10 -22.76 6.15
N LEU A 716 8.60 -23.76 5.42
CA LEU A 716 9.81 -23.58 4.62
C LEU A 716 9.43 -22.92 3.31
N ARG A 717 10.01 -21.74 3.03
CA ARG A 717 9.98 -21.14 1.71
C ARG A 717 11.34 -21.31 1.04
N ALA A 718 11.40 -22.01 -0.09
CA ALA A 718 12.62 -22.21 -0.86
C ALA A 718 12.43 -21.79 -2.33
N THR A 719 13.40 -21.09 -2.89
CA THR A 719 13.37 -20.58 -4.26
C THR A 719 14.61 -21.03 -5.00
N LEU A 720 14.44 -21.63 -6.18
CA LEU A 720 15.51 -21.96 -7.11
C LEU A 720 15.40 -21.03 -8.32
N ALA A 721 16.47 -20.32 -8.68
CA ALA A 721 16.54 -19.57 -9.93
C ALA A 721 17.82 -19.91 -10.69
N TRP A 722 17.79 -19.86 -12.02
CA TRP A 722 18.97 -20.02 -12.86
C TRP A 722 18.95 -19.05 -14.05
N SER A 723 20.12 -18.74 -14.61
CA SER A 723 20.20 -18.09 -15.91
C SER A 723 20.15 -19.19 -16.96
N ASP A 724 19.09 -19.33 -17.73
CA ASP A 724 18.98 -20.38 -18.77
C ASP A 724 19.69 -19.93 -20.06
N PRO A 725 20.30 -20.83 -20.85
CA PRO A 725 20.86 -20.46 -22.15
C PRO A 725 19.83 -19.77 -23.06
N PRO A 726 20.26 -18.84 -23.92
CA PRO A 726 19.38 -18.07 -24.82
C PRO A 726 18.46 -18.94 -25.68
N GLY A 727 17.23 -18.49 -25.89
CA GLY A 727 16.26 -19.11 -26.80
C GLY A 727 14.84 -19.20 -26.25
N GLU A 728 13.88 -19.34 -27.15
CA GLU A 728 12.44 -19.30 -26.85
C GLU A 728 11.99 -20.35 -25.83
N ALA A 729 12.56 -21.56 -25.89
CA ALA A 729 12.28 -22.62 -24.93
C ALA A 729 13.33 -22.68 -23.82
N LEU A 730 12.92 -23.19 -22.66
CA LEU A 730 13.87 -23.54 -21.62
C LEU A 730 14.79 -24.64 -22.16
N ARG A 731 16.10 -24.41 -22.12
CA ARG A 731 17.08 -25.38 -22.63
C ARG A 731 17.48 -26.37 -21.54
N ASN A 732 17.52 -25.93 -20.29
CA ASN A 732 17.92 -26.74 -19.15
C ASN A 732 16.82 -26.81 -18.10
N HIS A 733 16.38 -28.02 -17.78
CA HIS A 733 15.33 -28.26 -16.78
C HIS A 733 15.93 -28.62 -15.44
N LEU A 734 15.99 -27.66 -14.52
CA LEU A 734 16.36 -27.89 -13.13
C LEU A 734 15.11 -28.19 -12.30
N ILE A 735 15.25 -29.11 -11.34
CA ILE A 735 14.23 -29.47 -10.38
C ILE A 735 14.76 -29.17 -8.98
N LEU A 736 13.93 -28.49 -8.18
CA LEU A 736 14.07 -28.42 -6.74
C LEU A 736 13.26 -29.55 -6.08
N GLU A 737 13.95 -30.52 -5.49
CA GLU A 737 13.35 -31.59 -4.67
C GLU A 737 13.61 -31.28 -3.18
N ILE A 738 12.59 -31.46 -2.33
CA ILE A 738 12.68 -31.20 -0.88
C ILE A 738 12.30 -32.48 -0.12
N SER A 739 13.02 -32.78 0.97
CA SER A 739 12.78 -33.95 1.80
C SER A 739 12.93 -33.62 3.28
N CYS A 740 12.05 -34.16 4.14
CA CYS A 740 12.09 -33.94 5.58
C CYS A 740 12.61 -35.21 6.31
N GLY A 741 13.55 -35.06 7.25
CA GLY A 741 14.06 -36.16 8.09
C GLY A 741 15.32 -36.90 7.59
N ASN A 742 15.77 -37.91 8.36
CA ASN A 742 17.09 -38.57 8.25
C ASN A 742 17.25 -39.62 7.12
N ARG A 743 16.34 -39.72 6.14
CA ARG A 743 16.39 -40.80 5.13
C ARG A 743 16.34 -40.30 3.68
N TRP A 744 17.52 -40.12 3.09
CA TRP A 744 17.70 -40.23 1.64
C TRP A 744 17.80 -41.71 1.22
N ARG A 745 16.75 -42.53 1.39
CA ARG A 745 16.74 -43.91 0.85
C ARG A 745 15.74 -44.02 -0.29
N ARG A 746 16.27 -44.18 -1.51
CA ARG A 746 15.47 -44.50 -2.70
C ARG A 746 15.07 -45.98 -2.62
N THR A 747 13.86 -46.28 -2.17
CA THR A 747 13.23 -47.60 -2.39
C THR A 747 11.88 -47.42 -3.08
N LYS A 748 11.47 -48.38 -3.93
CA LYS A 748 10.30 -48.30 -4.83
C LYS A 748 8.95 -48.07 -4.12
N ASN A 749 8.90 -48.15 -2.79
CA ASN A 749 7.69 -48.13 -1.96
C ASN A 749 7.75 -47.12 -0.78
N ASP A 750 8.66 -46.15 -0.77
CA ASP A 750 8.72 -45.16 0.33
C ASP A 750 7.65 -44.05 0.15
N THR A 751 6.66 -44.00 1.04
CA THR A 751 5.60 -42.98 1.10
C THR A 751 6.04 -41.69 1.81
N ASN A 752 7.25 -41.66 2.39
CA ASN A 752 7.77 -40.54 3.19
C ASN A 752 8.70 -39.59 2.42
N ILE A 753 8.86 -39.79 1.11
CA ILE A 753 9.51 -38.82 0.23
C ILE A 753 8.38 -38.05 -0.45
N GLN A 754 8.09 -36.83 0.01
CA GLN A 754 7.28 -35.90 -0.77
C GLN A 754 8.08 -35.54 -2.03
N ARG A 755 7.81 -36.30 -3.09
CA ARG A 755 8.42 -36.09 -4.39
C ARG A 755 7.71 -34.91 -5.04
N VAL A 756 8.04 -33.69 -4.63
CA VAL A 756 7.62 -32.51 -5.39
C VAL A 756 8.54 -32.44 -6.61
N ILE A 757 8.20 -33.23 -7.63
CA ILE A 757 8.72 -33.02 -8.98
C ILE A 757 8.02 -31.75 -9.44
N LEU A 758 8.63 -30.59 -9.19
CA LEU A 758 8.24 -29.35 -9.87
C LEU A 758 8.74 -29.45 -11.32
N GLU A 759 8.17 -30.39 -12.10
CA GLU A 759 7.90 -30.07 -13.51
C GLU A 759 6.78 -29.05 -13.43
N GLY A 760 6.95 -27.88 -14.06
CA GLY A 760 6.04 -26.76 -13.94
C GLY A 760 4.59 -27.18 -13.78
N ILE A 761 4.03 -26.89 -12.60
CA ILE A 761 2.60 -26.65 -12.32
C ILE A 761 1.65 -27.63 -13.01
N THR A 762 1.21 -28.67 -12.30
CA THR A 762 -0.10 -29.26 -12.57
C THR A 762 -0.95 -29.19 -11.30
N THR A 763 -2.03 -28.42 -11.41
CA THR A 763 -3.08 -28.27 -10.41
C THR A 763 -3.90 -29.57 -10.33
N ASP A 764 -3.76 -30.21 -9.17
CA ASP A 764 -4.71 -31.11 -8.52
C ASP A 764 -5.08 -32.51 -9.06
N HIS A 765 -5.63 -33.27 -8.12
CA HIS A 765 -5.64 -34.72 -7.92
C HIS A 765 -6.02 -35.65 -9.09
N HIS A 766 -5.37 -36.83 -9.07
CA HIS A 766 -5.52 -38.05 -9.91
C HIS A 766 -4.81 -38.06 -11.27
N ILE A 767 -3.60 -38.63 -11.30
CA ILE A 767 -2.98 -39.13 -12.54
C ILE A 767 -2.47 -40.55 -12.34
N PRO A 768 -3.17 -41.58 -12.84
CA PRO A 768 -2.63 -42.93 -12.95
C PRO A 768 -1.52 -43.03 -14.01
N ARG A 769 -0.62 -43.96 -13.70
CA ARG A 769 0.59 -44.40 -14.39
C ARG A 769 0.70 -44.15 -15.90
N GLU A 770 1.88 -43.64 -16.27
CA GLU A 770 2.67 -43.92 -17.49
C GLU A 770 2.61 -42.95 -18.68
N LEU A 771 1.63 -42.05 -18.83
CA LEU A 771 1.53 -41.23 -20.05
C LEU A 771 0.90 -39.83 -19.83
N ARG A 772 1.58 -38.91 -19.14
CA ARG A 772 1.42 -37.48 -19.45
C ARG A 772 2.63 -37.01 -20.25
N THR A 773 2.35 -36.72 -21.50
CA THR A 773 3.25 -36.28 -22.57
C THR A 773 3.91 -34.94 -22.24
N ARG A 774 5.26 -34.91 -22.33
CA ARG A 774 6.16 -33.73 -22.39
C ARG A 774 5.49 -32.36 -22.22
N GLU A 775 5.35 -31.90 -20.98
CA GLU A 775 5.07 -30.50 -20.66
C GLU A 775 6.41 -29.74 -20.58
N MET A 776 6.59 -28.77 -21.47
CA MET A 776 7.77 -27.90 -21.48
C MET A 776 7.57 -26.80 -20.43
N SER A 777 8.43 -26.78 -19.42
CA SER A 777 8.56 -25.67 -18.47
C SER A 777 9.40 -24.56 -19.12
N TYR A 778 9.07 -23.29 -18.90
CA TYR A 778 9.68 -22.12 -19.58
C TYR A 778 10.13 -20.99 -18.64
N ASP A 779 10.05 -21.20 -17.32
CA ASP A 779 10.54 -20.24 -16.32
C ASP A 779 11.79 -20.80 -15.66
N ALA A 780 12.81 -19.95 -15.53
CA ALA A 780 14.05 -20.28 -14.87
C ALA A 780 13.99 -20.07 -13.35
N THR A 781 12.77 -19.93 -12.78
CA THR A 781 12.53 -19.75 -11.34
C THR A 781 11.45 -20.71 -10.81
N LEU A 782 11.69 -21.31 -9.65
CA LEU A 782 10.78 -22.21 -8.95
C LEU A 782 10.68 -21.79 -7.47
N ILE A 783 9.48 -21.89 -6.89
CA ILE A 783 9.23 -21.63 -5.46
C ILE A 783 8.50 -22.80 -4.81
N TYR A 784 8.89 -23.14 -3.59
CA TYR A 784 8.22 -24.08 -2.70
C TYR A 784 7.88 -23.39 -1.39
N GLU A 785 6.68 -23.61 -0.87
CA GLU A 785 6.20 -22.97 0.35
C GLU A 785 5.13 -23.84 1.05
N THR A 786 5.55 -24.77 1.92
CA THR A 786 4.64 -25.59 2.74
C THR A 786 5.29 -26.00 4.08
N PRO A 787 4.50 -26.38 5.11
CA PRO A 787 5.03 -26.95 6.34
C PRO A 787 5.79 -28.27 6.09
N PRO A 788 6.95 -28.51 6.72
CA PRO A 788 7.67 -29.77 6.58
C PRO A 788 6.95 -30.88 7.36
N GLU A 789 6.09 -31.66 6.69
CA GLU A 789 5.45 -32.83 7.30
C GLU A 789 6.49 -33.92 7.65
N GLY A 790 6.46 -34.43 8.88
CA GLY A 790 7.28 -35.57 9.30
C GLY A 790 8.71 -35.26 9.73
N ALA A 791 9.06 -34.00 10.00
CA ALA A 791 10.36 -33.61 10.57
C ALA A 791 10.48 -33.98 12.07
N SER A 792 10.43 -35.27 12.40
CA SER A 792 10.64 -35.76 13.78
C SER A 792 12.06 -35.53 14.30
N ASP A 793 13.02 -35.29 13.40
CA ASP A 793 14.46 -35.31 13.70
C ASP A 793 15.19 -33.97 13.39
N GLY A 794 14.46 -32.88 13.11
CA GLY A 794 15.06 -31.53 13.07
C GLY A 794 15.90 -31.14 11.84
N TYR A 795 15.86 -31.90 10.74
CA TYR A 795 16.56 -31.54 9.48
C TYR A 795 15.63 -31.61 8.25
N VAL A 796 15.82 -30.66 7.33
CA VAL A 796 15.22 -30.64 5.99
C VAL A 796 16.33 -30.68 4.94
N GLY A 797 16.27 -31.63 4.03
CA GLY A 797 17.16 -31.73 2.88
C GLY A 797 16.58 -31.03 1.65
N LEU A 798 17.33 -30.10 1.05
CA LEU A 798 17.09 -29.58 -0.29
C LEU A 798 17.97 -30.30 -1.30
N CYS A 799 17.45 -30.55 -2.48
CA CYS A 799 18.15 -31.25 -3.54
C CYS A 799 17.85 -30.60 -4.88
N VAL A 800 18.87 -30.08 -5.55
CA VAL A 800 18.77 -29.61 -6.93
C VAL A 800 19.26 -30.69 -7.87
N ARG A 801 18.44 -31.05 -8.86
CA ARG A 801 18.79 -32.03 -9.90
C ARG A 801 18.43 -31.50 -11.28
N VAL A 802 19.24 -31.83 -12.28
CA VAL A 802 18.91 -31.62 -13.70
C VAL A 802 18.10 -32.81 -14.24
N LYS A 803 16.90 -32.56 -14.79
CA LYS A 803 16.02 -33.61 -15.38
C LYS A 803 16.30 -33.88 -16.85
N GLY A 804 16.75 -32.86 -17.58
CA GLY A 804 17.05 -32.90 -19.00
C GLY A 804 17.88 -31.70 -19.39
N GLN A 805 18.83 -31.91 -20.30
CA GLN A 805 19.82 -30.93 -20.74
C GLN A 805 19.90 -30.98 -22.26
N LEU A 806 19.72 -29.82 -22.91
CA LEU A 806 19.96 -29.65 -24.35
C LEU A 806 21.34 -29.02 -24.62
N ASP A 807 21.91 -28.31 -23.64
CA ASP A 807 23.19 -27.58 -23.76
C ASP A 807 24.32 -28.23 -22.94
N VAL A 808 25.56 -28.11 -23.42
CA VAL A 808 26.79 -28.73 -22.86
C VAL A 808 27.59 -27.80 -21.96
N SER A 809 27.05 -26.65 -21.56
CA SER A 809 27.72 -25.72 -20.63
C SER A 809 27.30 -25.98 -19.16
N PRO A 810 28.16 -25.72 -18.16
CA PRO A 810 27.74 -25.75 -16.75
C PRO A 810 26.58 -24.78 -16.52
N GLN A 811 25.53 -25.25 -15.86
CA GLN A 811 24.31 -24.46 -15.63
C GLN A 811 24.41 -23.72 -14.30
N PRO A 812 24.60 -22.38 -14.28
CA PRO A 812 24.62 -21.60 -13.04
C PRO A 812 23.22 -21.52 -12.43
N PHE A 813 23.13 -21.57 -11.10
CA PHE A 813 21.86 -21.45 -10.37
C PHE A 813 22.09 -20.89 -8.96
N ALA A 814 21.02 -20.40 -8.35
CA ALA A 814 20.95 -20.04 -6.95
C ALA A 814 19.75 -20.72 -6.28
N VAL A 815 19.94 -21.18 -5.05
CA VAL A 815 18.87 -21.61 -4.15
C VAL A 815 18.88 -20.72 -2.93
N VAL A 816 17.72 -20.20 -2.58
CA VAL A 816 17.48 -19.37 -1.41
C VAL A 816 16.42 -20.03 -0.56
N TRP A 817 16.52 -19.96 0.77
CA TRP A 817 15.51 -20.48 1.68
C TRP A 817 15.37 -19.66 2.96
N GLN A 818 14.18 -19.73 3.54
CA GLN A 818 13.86 -19.20 4.88
C GLN A 818 12.78 -20.03 5.55
N PHE A 819 12.77 -20.03 6.89
CA PHE A 819 11.66 -20.56 7.69
C PHE A 819 10.77 -19.42 8.18
N LEU A 820 9.52 -19.43 7.75
CA LEU A 820 8.49 -18.49 8.20
C LEU A 820 7.85 -19.02 9.47
N ALA A 821 7.59 -18.15 10.45
CA ALA A 821 6.79 -18.49 11.62
C ALA A 821 5.40 -18.97 11.17
N GLY A 822 4.93 -20.06 11.76
CA GLY A 822 3.66 -20.69 11.44
C GLY A 822 2.49 -20.20 12.28
#